data_AF-A0A4R6URL7-F1
#
_entry.id   AF-A0A4R6URL7-F1
#
_cell.length_a   1.000
_cell.length_b   1.000
_cell.length_c   1.000
_cell.angle_alpha   90.00
_cell.angle_beta   90.00
_cell.angle_gamma   90.00
#
_symmetry.space_group_name_H-M   'P 1'
#
loop_
_entity.id
_entity.type
_entity.pdbx_description
1 polymer ?
#
loop_
_entity_poly.entity_id
_entity_poly.type
_entity_poly.pdbx_seq_one_letter_code
_entity_poly.pdbx_strand_id
1 'polypeptide(L)'
;MRKKTILGLATLAAAVSISLHAAPVTSSVPASKAETIPFKVGKERSAAERLQDEAALKAAKANASIKSQKKTEGVEVNNRFPEELLLRKPINTKRDVLAAKNDKAKSGIFALFDPTVKNSPAVELSVPGYSNDDNAAVNGVRIAPPDTNGDVSPEYYVQYVNLGWVVLNKADGSVAYGPVAGNSFWQGFGGACEAENAGDPIVLYDHIADRWLFSQFTSSTVDGHQCVAISKDNKPFPDAGETAADQYYRYDFVVSPNGQFNDYPKITVWPDGYYMTTNEFTASFVGVNVTVFDRTAMLAGNPASFVQWSLGTNDTFSTQPSHLEGPDLPPAGTCNTLIHVSDAEVWGSPFDSYRSWQACVDFDTPGNSTLTENPRLAVAAFDAELCGFNRNCVPQPTGQSLDTLAQFTMYRFATRYFPGQGLKGVVTHTVDVGGNRGGVRWADLGISGAGLSINDQGTIDAPDGVWRWLPSGAMDSSGNIAVIYSRGNAANFASPYYSAREAGDPAGTMQTEAVCHNSTGGQTGTNRWADYASVSVDPVDNCTFWMTHEYVETTGSFNWNTRVCSFRFPSCGEPSFGLAGDNLAQEFCSADGATLTPINLDVASFQGFTDPVTLSYDNLPTGFSGNFSNNPVVPPGTSIAQLFADSTVSSGLYNFRIKGMSGSTERFLNVSARAFASAPSAPTLIDPADGSSGVNTQPTFTWNASAIAQSYTIQIDDDADFSSPEIDETVNGTSFTPASALNTDTNYYWRVIANNVCGSSAASAVSTFSTGLLVCLAPNLPIPDNNVTGVISILNAADVGAIEDLNVSINASHTWVGDLKFSLRHVASNTTIDLIDRPGVPGSTFGCSFNNIDATLDDASAQPVETTCNSSGPALAGVLQPNQPLSAFNGLEFSGDWELRISDLAGGDTGTVNQWCVVPVLAAIPGDLNDDRCVDIDDMSLLLAAIRNRSTDPLYDINGDGKVNNNDRRALTDLYTNPGGARCD
;
A
#
# COMPACT_ATOMS: atom_id res chain seq x y z
N MET A 1 1.95 49.58 -58.47
CA MET A 1 0.80 50.53 -58.62
C MET A 1 -0.39 49.98 -57.81
N ARG A 2 -1.33 50.83 -57.33
CA ARG A 2 -2.69 50.49 -56.81
C ARG A 2 -2.83 49.26 -55.87
N LYS A 3 -2.97 49.44 -54.54
CA LYS A 3 -4.24 49.60 -53.76
C LYS A 3 -4.92 48.27 -53.32
N LYS A 4 -5.04 48.09 -51.97
CA LYS A 4 -6.25 47.79 -51.14
C LYS A 4 -7.17 46.58 -51.49
N THR A 5 -7.80 45.82 -50.55
CA THR A 5 -7.88 45.88 -49.06
C THR A 5 -8.60 44.64 -48.43
N ILE A 6 -8.01 44.07 -47.35
CA ILE A 6 -8.58 43.48 -46.09
C ILE A 6 -9.59 42.28 -46.09
N LEU A 7 -9.49 41.48 -45.01
CA LEU A 7 -10.40 40.46 -44.42
C LEU A 7 -10.24 39.01 -44.96
N GLY A 8 -10.01 37.98 -44.13
CA GLY A 8 -9.65 37.93 -42.69
C GLY A 8 -9.42 36.47 -42.22
N LEU A 9 -8.46 36.22 -41.32
CA LEU A 9 -8.15 34.89 -40.76
C LEU A 9 -8.64 34.75 -39.32
N ALA A 10 -9.07 33.54 -38.95
CA ALA A 10 -8.96 32.99 -37.59
C ALA A 10 -8.94 31.46 -37.67
N THR A 11 -7.75 30.85 -37.56
CA THR A 11 -7.57 29.42 -37.29
C THR A 11 -7.62 29.18 -35.79
N LEU A 12 -8.28 28.13 -35.33
CA LEU A 12 -8.19 27.69 -33.94
C LEU A 12 -7.58 26.28 -33.89
N ALA A 13 -6.43 26.19 -33.24
CA ALA A 13 -5.90 24.96 -32.68
C ALA A 13 -5.77 25.19 -31.17
N ALA A 14 -6.29 24.26 -30.37
CA ALA A 14 -6.12 24.27 -28.92
C ALA A 14 -5.01 23.28 -28.56
N ALA A 15 -4.00 23.74 -27.82
CA ALA A 15 -2.88 22.90 -27.39
C ALA A 15 -3.12 22.36 -25.97
N VAL A 16 -2.79 21.09 -25.75
CA VAL A 16 -2.59 20.55 -24.41
C VAL A 16 -1.15 20.89 -24.00
N SER A 17 -0.99 21.82 -23.07
CA SER A 17 0.31 22.14 -22.48
C SER A 17 0.53 21.35 -21.21
N ILE A 18 1.21 20.21 -21.30
CA ILE A 18 1.88 19.61 -20.14
C ILE A 18 3.18 20.40 -19.92
N SER A 19 3.39 20.90 -18.70
CA SER A 19 4.57 21.70 -18.35
C SER A 19 4.85 21.66 -16.85
N LEU A 20 5.43 20.54 -16.38
CA LEU A 20 6.26 20.60 -15.17
C LEU A 20 7.57 21.29 -15.56
N HIS A 21 7.75 22.53 -15.11
CA HIS A 21 9.02 23.25 -15.15
C HIS A 21 9.15 24.07 -13.85
N ALA A 22 9.85 23.52 -12.86
CA ALA A 22 10.30 24.27 -11.71
C ALA A 22 11.59 25.03 -12.09
N ALA A 23 11.52 26.36 -12.11
CA ALA A 23 12.70 27.23 -12.30
C ALA A 23 12.50 28.55 -11.54
N PRO A 24 13.52 29.09 -10.85
CA PRO A 24 13.36 30.18 -9.89
C PRO A 24 13.37 31.57 -10.55
N VAL A 25 12.64 32.51 -9.94
CA VAL A 25 12.75 33.95 -10.25
C VAL A 25 12.84 34.76 -8.96
N THR A 26 13.96 35.46 -8.78
CA THR A 26 14.15 36.43 -7.72
C THR A 26 13.60 37.80 -8.14
N SER A 27 12.88 38.47 -7.24
CA SER A 27 12.65 39.92 -7.31
C SER A 27 12.43 40.48 -5.91
N SER A 28 12.70 41.78 -5.72
CA SER A 28 12.87 42.40 -4.40
C SER A 28 12.07 43.70 -4.25
N VAL A 29 12.21 44.37 -3.09
CA VAL A 29 11.71 45.73 -2.76
C VAL A 29 10.22 45.82 -2.35
N PRO A 30 9.84 46.53 -1.27
CA PRO A 30 10.55 46.87 -0.03
C PRO A 30 9.76 46.56 1.27
N ALA A 31 10.38 46.73 2.44
CA ALA A 31 9.69 46.60 3.74
C ALA A 31 8.97 47.89 4.18
N SER A 32 7.80 47.77 4.82
CA SER A 32 7.20 48.84 5.64
C SER A 32 6.41 48.32 6.86
N LYS A 33 7.02 48.47 8.04
CA LYS A 33 6.41 48.50 9.40
C LYS A 33 5.38 47.41 9.76
N ALA A 34 5.82 46.46 10.59
CA ALA A 34 4.92 45.76 11.52
C ALA A 34 4.54 46.67 12.71
N GLU A 35 3.30 46.53 13.20
CA GLU A 35 2.92 46.94 14.56
C GLU A 35 2.67 45.68 15.41
N THR A 36 3.23 45.64 16.62
CA THR A 36 3.22 44.45 17.48
C THR A 36 2.02 44.44 18.41
N ILE A 37 1.22 43.37 18.36
CA ILE A 37 0.21 43.04 19.38
C ILE A 37 0.50 41.62 19.89
N PRO A 38 0.69 41.41 21.21
CA PRO A 38 1.24 40.15 21.72
C PRO A 38 0.20 39.02 21.80
N PHE A 39 0.62 37.83 21.36
CA PHE A 39 -0.10 36.58 21.61
C PHE A 39 -0.22 36.29 23.11
N LYS A 40 -1.32 35.64 23.53
CA LYS A 40 -1.45 35.02 24.84
C LYS A 40 -1.44 33.50 24.70
N VAL A 41 -0.45 32.86 25.31
CA VAL A 41 -0.39 31.39 25.44
C VAL A 41 -1.49 30.90 26.37
N GLY A 42 -2.21 29.85 25.96
CA GLY A 42 -3.18 29.15 26.81
C GLY A 42 -2.46 28.24 27.83
N LYS A 43 -2.95 28.18 29.07
CA LYS A 43 -2.36 27.32 30.10
C LYS A 43 -2.77 25.86 29.95
N GLU A 44 -1.84 24.95 30.24
CA GLU A 44 -2.10 23.54 30.46
C GLU A 44 -3.04 23.30 31.67
N ARG A 45 -3.78 22.19 31.64
CA ARG A 45 -4.63 21.75 32.76
C ARG A 45 -3.87 20.89 33.77
N SER A 46 -4.22 21.10 35.04
CA SER A 46 -3.49 20.51 36.18
C SER A 46 -3.87 19.06 36.44
N ALA A 47 -2.98 18.30 37.09
CA ALA A 47 -3.21 16.89 37.43
C ALA A 47 -4.44 16.67 38.35
N ALA A 48 -4.85 17.68 39.11
CA ALA A 48 -6.01 17.60 40.01
C ALA A 48 -7.36 17.49 39.26
N GLU A 49 -7.44 18.01 38.03
CA GLU A 49 -8.66 17.94 37.22
C GLU A 49 -8.85 16.54 36.60
N ARG A 50 -7.74 15.87 36.22
CA ARG A 50 -7.75 14.53 35.58
C ARG A 50 -8.30 13.44 36.52
N LEU A 51 -8.12 13.60 37.84
CA LEU A 51 -8.57 12.66 38.87
C LEU A 51 -10.08 12.65 39.11
N GLN A 52 -10.84 13.64 38.62
CA GLN A 52 -12.31 13.66 38.76
C GLN A 52 -13.01 12.88 37.63
N ASP A 53 -12.47 12.91 36.41
CA ASP A 53 -13.05 12.18 35.27
C ASP A 53 -12.89 10.66 35.39
N GLU A 54 -11.78 10.17 35.97
CA GLU A 54 -11.61 8.72 36.26
C GLU A 54 -12.69 8.18 37.21
N ALA A 55 -13.12 8.98 38.19
CA ALA A 55 -14.17 8.60 39.14
C ALA A 55 -15.53 8.49 38.45
N ALA A 56 -15.85 9.40 37.52
CA ALA A 56 -17.05 9.33 36.70
C ALA A 56 -17.04 8.10 35.77
N LEU A 57 -15.90 7.81 35.13
CA LEU A 57 -15.75 6.68 34.22
C LEU A 57 -15.88 5.32 34.93
N LYS A 58 -15.35 5.19 36.16
CA LYS A 58 -15.56 4.00 37.01
C LYS A 58 -17.02 3.81 37.40
N ALA A 59 -17.74 4.88 37.74
CA ALA A 59 -19.17 4.81 38.08
C ALA A 59 -20.04 4.39 36.89
N ALA A 60 -19.71 4.85 35.67
CA ALA A 60 -20.40 4.44 34.45
C ALA A 60 -20.22 2.93 34.16
N LYS A 61 -18.98 2.43 34.21
CA LYS A 61 -18.67 1.00 33.93
C LYS A 61 -19.29 0.06 34.97
N ALA A 62 -19.42 0.47 36.23
CA ALA A 62 -20.07 -0.34 37.28
C ALA A 62 -21.57 -0.60 37.01
N ASN A 63 -22.32 0.38 36.50
CA ASN A 63 -23.76 0.24 36.25
C ASN A 63 -24.09 -0.62 35.01
N ALA A 64 -23.17 -0.75 34.06
CA ALA A 64 -23.35 -1.63 32.90
C ALA A 64 -23.33 -3.12 33.28
N SER A 65 -22.42 -3.51 34.19
CA SER A 65 -22.15 -4.92 34.52
C SER A 65 -23.26 -5.60 35.35
N ILE A 66 -24.19 -4.84 35.94
CA ILE A 66 -25.24 -5.37 36.81
C ILE A 66 -26.45 -5.94 36.02
N LYS A 67 -26.54 -5.71 34.71
CA LYS A 67 -27.69 -6.14 33.88
C LYS A 67 -27.51 -7.45 33.09
N SER A 68 -26.33 -8.05 33.06
CA SER A 68 -26.03 -9.22 32.20
C SER A 68 -26.04 -10.58 32.91
N GLN A 69 -26.13 -10.65 34.25
CA GLN A 69 -26.12 -11.92 34.99
C GLN A 69 -27.43 -12.22 35.73
N LYS A 70 -28.30 -13.03 35.09
CA LYS A 70 -29.16 -14.09 35.69
C LYS A 70 -30.18 -14.66 34.69
N LYS A 71 -29.86 -15.78 34.00
CA LYS A 71 -30.91 -16.65 33.41
C LYS A 71 -30.54 -18.12 33.09
N THR A 72 -30.05 -18.84 34.09
CA THR A 72 -30.03 -20.32 34.20
C THR A 72 -29.94 -20.63 35.71
N GLU A 73 -30.45 -21.72 36.28
CA GLU A 73 -31.04 -22.96 35.72
C GLU A 73 -32.53 -23.13 36.14
N GLY A 74 -33.10 -24.35 36.14
CA GLY A 74 -34.56 -24.60 36.30
C GLY A 74 -34.98 -25.58 37.41
N VAL A 75 -36.18 -26.18 37.26
CA VAL A 75 -36.85 -27.15 38.19
C VAL A 75 -37.45 -26.42 39.44
N GLU A 76 -38.66 -26.66 39.99
CA GLU A 76 -39.67 -27.75 39.90
C GLU A 76 -41.16 -27.28 40.09
N VAL A 77 -42.11 -27.90 39.36
CA VAL A 77 -43.47 -28.38 39.76
C VAL A 77 -44.50 -27.54 40.61
N ASN A 78 -45.65 -27.26 39.96
CA ASN A 78 -47.07 -27.27 40.42
C ASN A 78 -47.80 -26.15 41.24
N ASN A 79 -49.11 -26.05 40.89
CA ASN A 79 -50.33 -25.76 41.70
C ASN A 79 -50.94 -24.32 41.85
N ARG A 80 -52.03 -24.12 41.07
CA ARG A 80 -53.39 -23.60 41.45
C ARG A 80 -53.71 -22.09 41.47
N PHE A 81 -54.91 -21.80 40.93
CA PHE A 81 -55.72 -20.56 41.00
C PHE A 81 -56.37 -20.36 42.39
N PRO A 82 -56.89 -19.15 42.74
CA PRO A 82 -58.22 -18.62 42.30
C PRO A 82 -58.09 -17.32 41.44
N GLU A 83 -59.08 -16.76 40.70
CA GLU A 83 -60.49 -16.35 40.96
C GLU A 83 -60.64 -15.21 42.01
N GLU A 84 -61.46 -14.16 41.86
CA GLU A 84 -62.36 -13.63 40.79
C GLU A 84 -61.93 -12.15 40.43
N LEU A 85 -62.69 -11.13 39.93
CA LEU A 85 -64.11 -10.92 39.59
C LEU A 85 -64.29 -9.80 38.51
N LEU A 86 -65.54 -9.64 38.04
CA LEU A 86 -66.07 -8.72 37.01
C LEU A 86 -66.16 -7.24 37.42
N LEU A 87 -66.10 -6.32 36.43
CA LEU A 87 -67.27 -5.51 36.02
C LEU A 87 -67.05 -4.67 34.73
N ARG A 88 -68.14 -4.41 33.98
CA ARG A 88 -68.19 -3.56 32.77
C ARG A 88 -69.08 -2.33 33.01
N LYS A 89 -68.71 -1.14 32.51
CA LYS A 89 -69.52 -0.27 31.59
C LYS A 89 -68.83 1.09 31.29
N PRO A 90 -69.26 1.83 30.24
CA PRO A 90 -68.45 2.89 29.62
C PRO A 90 -68.77 4.32 30.11
N ILE A 91 -67.87 5.25 29.83
CA ILE A 91 -68.11 6.71 29.90
C ILE A 91 -68.14 7.27 28.46
N ASN A 92 -69.10 8.14 28.20
CA ASN A 92 -69.32 8.78 26.90
C ASN A 92 -69.78 10.23 27.10
N THR A 93 -68.87 11.20 27.01
CA THR A 93 -69.22 12.63 26.92
C THR A 93 -68.16 13.40 26.14
N LYS A 94 -68.61 14.17 25.15
CA LYS A 94 -67.77 15.16 24.44
C LYS A 94 -67.48 16.36 25.35
N ARG A 95 -66.23 16.60 25.76
CA ARG A 95 -65.79 17.96 26.11
C ARG A 95 -64.28 18.27 26.02
N ASP A 96 -63.38 17.30 26.20
CA ASP A 96 -61.94 17.59 26.32
C ASP A 96 -61.17 17.72 24.99
N VAL A 97 -61.87 17.73 23.84
CA VAL A 97 -61.29 17.73 22.48
C VAL A 97 -60.81 19.13 22.02
N LEU A 98 -60.88 20.16 22.88
CA LEU A 98 -60.59 21.56 22.53
C LEU A 98 -59.43 22.21 23.29
N ALA A 99 -58.79 21.54 24.24
CA ALA A 99 -57.59 22.06 24.93
C ALA A 99 -56.27 21.50 24.35
N ALA A 100 -56.29 20.32 23.72
CA ALA A 100 -55.08 19.63 23.24
C ALA A 100 -54.70 19.96 21.78
N LYS A 101 -55.03 21.17 21.28
CA LYS A 101 -55.01 21.47 19.84
C LYS A 101 -53.99 22.53 19.34
N ASN A 102 -53.18 23.12 20.23
CA ASN A 102 -52.19 24.15 19.85
C ASN A 102 -50.70 23.79 20.04
N ASP A 103 -50.34 22.76 20.82
CA ASP A 103 -48.93 22.39 21.08
C ASP A 103 -48.40 21.20 20.25
N LYS A 104 -49.11 20.80 19.18
CA LYS A 104 -48.61 19.83 18.17
C LYS A 104 -48.32 20.47 16.81
N ALA A 105 -47.84 21.71 16.81
CA ALA A 105 -47.55 22.51 15.62
C ALA A 105 -46.05 22.86 15.42
N LYS A 106 -45.12 22.19 16.14
CA LYS A 106 -43.67 22.51 16.12
C LYS A 106 -42.73 21.28 16.13
N SER A 107 -43.04 20.22 15.40
CA SER A 107 -42.10 19.12 15.10
C SER A 107 -42.55 18.23 13.93
N GLY A 108 -43.23 18.81 12.94
CA GLY A 108 -43.93 18.04 11.91
C GLY A 108 -43.76 18.58 10.50
N ILE A 109 -42.56 18.46 9.93
CA ILE A 109 -42.42 18.36 8.46
C ILE A 109 -42.67 16.90 8.09
N PHE A 110 -43.92 16.48 8.18
CA PHE A 110 -44.37 15.35 7.38
C PHE A 110 -44.58 15.90 5.97
N ALA A 111 -43.65 15.60 5.07
CA ALA A 111 -43.92 15.69 3.66
C ALA A 111 -45.17 14.85 3.34
N LEU A 112 -46.01 15.35 2.42
CA LEU A 112 -47.04 14.52 1.81
C LEU A 112 -46.33 13.54 0.87
N PHE A 113 -45.89 12.41 1.42
CA PHE A 113 -45.36 11.31 0.62
C PHE A 113 -46.43 10.86 -0.37
N ASP A 114 -46.14 11.05 -1.65
CA ASP A 114 -46.87 10.36 -2.70
C ASP A 114 -46.46 8.88 -2.62
N PRO A 115 -47.40 7.94 -2.37
CA PRO A 115 -47.07 6.53 -2.22
C PRO A 115 -46.63 5.85 -3.54
N THR A 116 -46.59 6.59 -4.66
CA THR A 116 -46.04 6.11 -5.94
C THR A 116 -44.55 6.40 -6.11
N VAL A 117 -43.95 7.26 -5.28
CA VAL A 117 -42.52 7.62 -5.37
C VAL A 117 -41.70 6.70 -4.47
N LYS A 118 -40.96 5.77 -5.07
CA LYS A 118 -39.94 4.97 -4.37
C LYS A 118 -38.69 5.79 -4.10
N ASN A 119 -38.02 5.52 -2.99
CA ASN A 119 -36.76 6.15 -2.60
C ASN A 119 -35.64 5.12 -2.67
N SER A 120 -34.47 5.49 -3.21
CA SER A 120 -33.30 4.63 -3.23
C SER A 120 -32.95 4.11 -1.82
N PRO A 121 -32.30 2.94 -1.69
CA PRO A 121 -31.93 2.37 -0.40
C PRO A 121 -31.25 3.35 0.55
N ALA A 122 -31.53 3.21 1.85
CA ALA A 122 -30.79 3.94 2.87
C ALA A 122 -29.35 3.45 2.96
N VAL A 123 -28.44 4.37 3.29
CA VAL A 123 -27.04 4.09 3.60
C VAL A 123 -26.96 3.19 4.85
N GLU A 124 -26.25 2.07 4.75
CA GLU A 124 -25.95 1.18 5.89
C GLU A 124 -24.63 1.55 6.57
N LEU A 125 -23.58 1.89 5.80
CA LEU A 125 -22.31 2.44 6.30
C LEU A 125 -21.91 3.70 5.50
N SER A 126 -21.31 4.71 6.16
CA SER A 126 -20.66 5.86 5.50
C SER A 126 -19.47 6.33 6.33
N VAL A 127 -18.26 6.06 5.84
CA VAL A 127 -16.98 6.36 6.53
C VAL A 127 -16.05 7.18 5.63
N PRO A 128 -15.10 7.95 6.21
CA PRO A 128 -14.03 8.55 5.43
C PRO A 128 -13.24 7.47 4.68
N GLY A 129 -12.89 7.74 3.43
CA GLY A 129 -11.83 7.04 2.73
C GLY A 129 -10.51 7.81 2.79
N TYR A 130 -9.58 7.40 1.95
CA TYR A 130 -8.30 8.06 1.71
C TYR A 130 -8.49 9.52 1.26
N SER A 131 -7.68 10.44 1.78
CA SER A 131 -7.76 11.88 1.55
C SER A 131 -6.49 12.44 0.91
N ASN A 132 -6.53 13.71 0.47
CA ASN A 132 -5.30 14.34 0.00
C ASN A 132 -4.32 14.72 1.13
N ASP A 133 -4.78 14.70 2.38
CA ASP A 133 -3.92 14.81 3.56
C ASP A 133 -3.11 13.52 3.76
N ASP A 134 -3.68 12.36 3.44
CA ASP A 134 -2.97 11.08 3.43
C ASP A 134 -1.91 11.03 2.32
N ASN A 135 -2.23 11.52 1.10
CA ASN A 135 -1.22 11.74 0.06
C ASN A 135 -0.08 12.66 0.53
N ALA A 136 -0.41 13.75 1.23
CA ALA A 136 0.61 14.65 1.77
C ALA A 136 1.46 13.97 2.87
N ALA A 137 0.89 13.01 3.61
CA ALA A 137 1.59 12.28 4.66
C ALA A 137 2.49 11.16 4.12
N VAL A 138 2.04 10.37 3.13
CA VAL A 138 2.79 9.19 2.63
C VAL A 138 3.63 9.46 1.39
N ASN A 139 3.28 10.49 0.59
CA ASN A 139 4.01 10.88 -0.62
C ASN A 139 4.64 12.29 -0.53
N GLY A 140 4.46 13.00 0.59
CA GLY A 140 4.98 14.36 0.78
C GLY A 140 4.29 15.45 -0.06
N VAL A 141 3.28 15.11 -0.87
CA VAL A 141 2.66 16.00 -1.87
C VAL A 141 1.15 15.86 -1.93
N ARG A 142 0.44 16.97 -2.14
CA ARG A 142 -1.00 17.00 -2.44
C ARG A 142 -1.21 16.91 -3.95
N ILE A 143 -1.97 15.91 -4.39
CA ILE A 143 -2.24 15.64 -5.81
C ILE A 143 -3.63 16.14 -6.21
N ALA A 144 -3.89 16.42 -7.48
CA ALA A 144 -5.24 16.60 -7.99
C ALA A 144 -5.32 16.29 -9.49
N PRO A 145 -6.40 15.66 -9.96
CA PRO A 145 -7.62 15.30 -9.22
C PRO A 145 -7.46 14.08 -8.27
N PRO A 146 -8.49 13.73 -7.48
CA PRO A 146 -8.69 12.39 -6.91
C PRO A 146 -9.26 11.40 -7.92
N ASP A 147 -8.53 10.33 -8.18
CA ASP A 147 -8.95 9.30 -9.13
C ASP A 147 -9.38 8.07 -8.34
N THR A 148 -10.67 8.07 -7.99
CA THR A 148 -11.19 7.39 -6.80
C THR A 148 -11.58 5.95 -7.10
N ASN A 149 -10.64 5.02 -6.90
CA ASN A 149 -10.86 3.59 -7.11
C ASN A 149 -11.05 2.83 -5.80
N GLY A 150 -11.93 1.83 -5.78
CA GLY A 150 -12.07 0.91 -4.66
C GLY A 150 -12.99 -0.26 -4.96
N ASP A 151 -12.79 -1.37 -4.25
CA ASP A 151 -13.52 -2.62 -4.42
C ASP A 151 -13.63 -3.42 -3.10
N VAL A 152 -14.42 -4.49 -3.08
CA VAL A 152 -14.86 -5.17 -1.85
C VAL A 152 -14.70 -6.69 -1.88
N SER A 153 -14.13 -7.25 -0.81
CA SER A 153 -14.02 -8.69 -0.56
C SER A 153 -15.00 -9.16 0.53
N PRO A 154 -14.98 -10.44 0.97
CA PRO A 154 -15.75 -10.89 2.11
C PRO A 154 -15.52 -10.10 3.41
N GLU A 155 -14.31 -9.59 3.64
CA GLU A 155 -13.90 -9.00 4.92
C GLU A 155 -13.48 -7.52 4.84
N TYR A 156 -12.99 -7.07 3.68
CA TYR A 156 -12.37 -5.75 3.51
C TYR A 156 -12.98 -4.95 2.37
N TYR A 157 -13.04 -3.62 2.54
CA TYR A 157 -13.14 -2.67 1.44
C TYR A 157 -11.76 -2.04 1.24
N VAL A 158 -11.24 -2.05 0.01
CA VAL A 158 -9.93 -1.46 -0.32
C VAL A 158 -10.14 -0.29 -1.24
N GLN A 159 -9.39 0.78 -1.03
CA GLN A 159 -9.45 1.99 -1.83
C GLN A 159 -8.03 2.42 -2.23
N TYR A 160 -7.84 2.83 -3.48
CA TYR A 160 -6.57 3.32 -4.03
C TYR A 160 -6.88 4.61 -4.81
N VAL A 161 -6.27 5.73 -4.41
CA VAL A 161 -6.58 7.07 -4.92
C VAL A 161 -5.28 7.79 -5.28
N ASN A 162 -5.03 7.99 -6.58
CA ASN A 162 -3.75 8.46 -7.12
C ASN A 162 -2.54 7.66 -6.62
N LEU A 163 -1.83 8.20 -5.61
CA LEU A 163 -0.49 7.79 -5.20
C LEU A 163 -0.49 6.99 -3.89
N GLY A 164 -1.65 6.56 -3.39
CA GLY A 164 -1.70 5.72 -2.20
C GLY A 164 -3.06 5.12 -1.91
N TRP A 165 -3.07 4.16 -0.98
CA TRP A 165 -4.17 3.25 -0.75
C TRP A 165 -4.39 2.97 0.74
N VAL A 166 -5.60 2.50 1.06
CA VAL A 166 -6.04 2.16 2.42
C VAL A 166 -6.97 0.95 2.39
N VAL A 167 -6.94 0.16 3.47
CA VAL A 167 -7.84 -0.98 3.70
C VAL A 167 -8.76 -0.64 4.86
N LEU A 168 -10.07 -0.83 4.67
CA LEU A 168 -11.10 -0.66 5.70
C LEU A 168 -11.72 -2.02 6.05
N ASN A 169 -11.92 -2.28 7.34
CA ASN A 169 -12.70 -3.42 7.82
C ASN A 169 -14.16 -3.27 7.39
N LYS A 170 -14.71 -4.22 6.63
CA LYS A 170 -16.07 -4.12 6.08
C LYS A 170 -17.17 -4.07 7.17
N ALA A 171 -16.87 -4.62 8.35
CA ALA A 171 -17.81 -4.74 9.47
C ALA A 171 -18.12 -3.41 10.18
N ASP A 172 -17.18 -2.45 10.24
CA ASP A 172 -17.35 -1.18 10.96
C ASP A 172 -16.74 0.05 10.26
N GLY A 173 -15.99 -0.15 9.17
CA GLY A 173 -15.30 0.91 8.43
C GLY A 173 -14.06 1.49 9.13
N SER A 174 -13.53 0.81 10.15
CA SER A 174 -12.22 1.15 10.73
C SER A 174 -11.08 0.82 9.77
N VAL A 175 -9.99 1.58 9.82
CA VAL A 175 -8.78 1.31 9.02
C VAL A 175 -8.12 0.02 9.53
N ALA A 176 -7.98 -0.97 8.63
CA ALA A 176 -7.25 -2.21 8.88
C ALA A 176 -5.77 -2.06 8.52
N TYR A 177 -5.45 -1.32 7.47
CA TYR A 177 -4.09 -1.09 6.98
C TYR A 177 -3.99 0.21 6.18
N GLY A 178 -2.83 0.87 6.24
CA GLY A 178 -2.55 2.14 5.57
C GLY A 178 -2.94 3.40 6.35
N PRO A 179 -2.85 4.59 5.72
CA PRO A 179 -2.50 4.82 4.32
C PRO A 179 -1.07 4.38 3.97
N VAL A 180 -0.86 3.90 2.73
CA VAL A 180 0.47 3.54 2.18
C VAL A 180 0.63 4.10 0.76
N ALA A 181 1.86 4.45 0.37
CA ALA A 181 2.19 4.87 -1.00
C ALA A 181 1.94 3.76 -2.05
N GLY A 182 1.53 4.14 -3.26
CA GLY A 182 1.17 3.23 -4.34
C GLY A 182 2.33 2.36 -4.84
N ASN A 183 3.55 2.90 -4.94
CA ASN A 183 4.71 2.12 -5.36
C ASN A 183 5.25 1.17 -4.28
N SER A 184 4.63 1.08 -3.09
CA SER A 184 5.09 0.18 -2.02
C SER A 184 5.13 -1.29 -2.44
N PHE A 185 4.27 -1.70 -3.38
CA PHE A 185 4.26 -3.06 -3.90
C PHE A 185 5.61 -3.47 -4.54
N TRP A 186 6.30 -2.54 -5.21
CA TRP A 186 7.52 -2.83 -5.99
C TRP A 186 8.83 -2.50 -5.25
N GLN A 187 8.82 -2.30 -3.93
CA GLN A 187 10.06 -2.16 -3.14
C GLN A 187 10.98 -3.38 -3.33
N GLY A 188 12.25 -3.17 -3.70
CA GLY A 188 13.17 -4.24 -4.06
C GLY A 188 12.70 -5.08 -5.27
N PHE A 189 12.28 -4.42 -6.35
CA PHE A 189 11.90 -5.06 -7.63
C PHE A 189 12.79 -4.63 -8.80
N GLY A 190 13.34 -3.41 -8.72
CA GLY A 190 14.04 -2.73 -9.80
C GLY A 190 13.10 -2.09 -10.82
N GLY A 191 13.68 -1.31 -11.74
CA GLY A 191 12.94 -0.74 -12.87
C GLY A 191 11.98 0.40 -12.51
N ALA A 192 11.09 0.71 -13.45
CA ALA A 192 10.24 1.89 -13.39
C ALA A 192 9.13 1.77 -12.32
N CYS A 193 8.58 0.56 -12.12
CA CYS A 193 7.52 0.34 -11.15
C CYS A 193 7.95 0.49 -9.68
N GLU A 194 9.23 0.33 -9.35
CA GLU A 194 9.78 0.69 -8.04
C GLU A 194 10.04 2.19 -7.94
N ALA A 195 10.70 2.75 -8.96
CA ALA A 195 11.16 4.14 -8.97
C ALA A 195 10.04 5.18 -9.07
N GLU A 196 8.87 4.81 -9.60
CA GLU A 196 7.76 5.73 -9.87
C GLU A 196 6.48 5.38 -9.09
N ASN A 197 5.86 6.40 -8.52
CA ASN A 197 4.49 6.39 -8.00
C ASN A 197 3.73 7.47 -8.78
N ALA A 198 2.99 7.08 -9.82
CA ALA A 198 2.66 7.99 -10.93
C ALA A 198 1.16 8.29 -11.12
N GLY A 199 0.25 7.38 -10.73
CA GLY A 199 -1.19 7.64 -10.72
C GLY A 199 -2.05 6.64 -11.51
N ASP A 200 -3.25 7.09 -11.87
CA ASP A 200 -4.41 6.30 -12.36
C ASP A 200 -4.50 4.87 -11.80
N PRO A 201 -4.70 4.72 -10.48
CA PRO A 201 -4.76 3.39 -9.89
C PRO A 201 -6.05 2.66 -10.25
N ILE A 202 -5.94 1.35 -10.43
CA ILE A 202 -7.05 0.40 -10.38
C ILE A 202 -6.76 -0.65 -9.32
N VAL A 203 -7.68 -0.79 -8.37
CA VAL A 203 -7.74 -1.89 -7.40
C VAL A 203 -9.02 -2.70 -7.64
N LEU A 204 -8.92 -4.02 -7.64
CA LEU A 204 -10.03 -4.94 -7.86
C LEU A 204 -9.94 -6.17 -6.97
N TYR A 205 -11.10 -6.70 -6.60
CA TYR A 205 -11.21 -8.01 -5.98
C TYR A 205 -11.61 -9.07 -7.01
N ASP A 206 -10.65 -9.94 -7.36
CA ASP A 206 -10.86 -11.13 -8.17
C ASP A 206 -11.58 -12.20 -7.35
N HIS A 207 -12.90 -12.04 -7.23
CA HIS A 207 -13.77 -12.97 -6.50
C HIS A 207 -13.78 -14.40 -7.08
N ILE A 208 -13.29 -14.59 -8.31
CA ILE A 208 -13.19 -15.91 -8.97
C ILE A 208 -11.98 -16.68 -8.40
N ALA A 209 -10.87 -15.98 -8.16
CA ALA A 209 -9.65 -16.53 -7.57
C ALA A 209 -9.50 -16.31 -6.06
N ASP A 210 -10.38 -15.51 -5.42
CA ASP A 210 -10.26 -15.08 -4.02
C ASP A 210 -8.94 -14.28 -3.81
N ARG A 211 -8.69 -13.26 -4.65
CA ARG A 211 -7.44 -12.46 -4.70
C ARG A 211 -7.69 -10.97 -4.93
N TRP A 212 -6.73 -10.12 -4.60
CA TRP A 212 -6.70 -8.71 -4.95
C TRP A 212 -5.73 -8.43 -6.10
N LEU A 213 -6.13 -7.50 -6.97
CA LEU A 213 -5.30 -6.90 -8.01
C LEU A 213 -5.13 -5.42 -7.69
N PHE A 214 -3.90 -4.91 -7.71
CA PHE A 214 -3.55 -3.50 -7.64
C PHE A 214 -2.72 -3.12 -8.87
N SER A 215 -2.82 -1.88 -9.33
CA SER A 215 -2.09 -1.42 -10.51
C SER A 215 -1.98 0.10 -10.59
N GLN A 216 -0.93 0.58 -11.27
CA GLN A 216 -0.68 1.97 -11.67
C GLN A 216 0.12 2.00 -12.99
N PHE A 217 0.15 3.13 -13.71
CA PHE A 217 1.12 3.33 -14.80
C PHE A 217 2.48 3.81 -14.27
N THR A 218 3.46 4.00 -15.16
CA THR A 218 4.65 4.84 -14.94
C THR A 218 4.64 6.06 -15.86
N SER A 219 5.17 7.19 -15.41
CA SER A 219 5.30 8.43 -16.18
C SER A 219 6.59 8.55 -17.03
N SER A 220 7.44 7.52 -17.01
CA SER A 220 8.63 7.36 -17.88
C SER A 220 8.42 7.84 -19.32
N THR A 221 9.40 8.58 -19.84
CA THR A 221 9.41 9.07 -21.23
C THR A 221 10.10 8.13 -22.22
N VAL A 222 10.56 6.97 -21.76
CA VAL A 222 11.29 5.98 -22.59
C VAL A 222 10.33 4.96 -23.19
N ASP A 223 9.48 4.38 -22.36
CA ASP A 223 8.43 3.39 -22.68
C ASP A 223 7.33 3.54 -21.62
N GLY A 224 6.07 3.27 -21.98
CA GLY A 224 4.95 3.27 -21.05
C GLY A 224 4.77 1.89 -20.40
N HIS A 225 4.98 1.83 -19.09
CA HIS A 225 4.81 0.62 -18.28
C HIS A 225 3.46 0.62 -17.57
N GLN A 226 2.88 -0.58 -17.44
CA GLN A 226 1.78 -0.86 -16.53
C GLN A 226 2.29 -1.78 -15.42
N CYS A 227 2.30 -1.26 -14.20
CA CYS A 227 2.66 -1.99 -12.99
C CYS A 227 1.42 -2.73 -12.48
N VAL A 228 1.55 -4.03 -12.18
CA VAL A 228 0.45 -4.85 -11.61
C VAL A 228 0.96 -5.71 -10.46
N ALA A 229 0.24 -5.71 -9.34
CA ALA A 229 0.52 -6.54 -8.17
C ALA A 229 -0.73 -7.39 -7.84
N ILE A 230 -0.56 -8.70 -7.71
CA ILE A 230 -1.61 -9.68 -7.38
C ILE A 230 -1.31 -10.28 -6.01
N SER A 231 -2.25 -10.26 -5.06
CA SER A 231 -2.00 -10.84 -3.73
C SER A 231 -1.81 -12.37 -3.80
N LYS A 232 -1.08 -12.94 -2.84
CA LYS A 232 -0.84 -14.40 -2.77
C LYS A 232 -2.02 -15.16 -2.18
N ASP A 233 -2.83 -14.50 -1.35
CA ASP A 233 -4.12 -14.95 -0.78
C ASP A 233 -5.20 -13.84 -0.88
N ASN A 234 -6.29 -13.95 -0.11
CA ASN A 234 -7.42 -13.00 -0.15
C ASN A 234 -7.25 -11.75 0.73
N LYS A 235 -6.11 -11.61 1.42
CA LYS A 235 -5.80 -10.49 2.30
C LYS A 235 -5.13 -9.36 1.50
N PRO A 236 -5.64 -8.11 1.57
CA PRO A 236 -5.10 -6.99 0.80
C PRO A 236 -3.85 -6.33 1.40
N PHE A 237 -3.21 -6.91 2.43
CA PHE A 237 -2.04 -6.32 3.08
C PHE A 237 -1.13 -7.39 3.72
N PRO A 238 0.19 -7.17 3.78
CA PRO A 238 1.15 -8.10 4.39
C PRO A 238 0.86 -8.39 5.87
N ASP A 239 1.43 -9.46 6.41
CA ASP A 239 1.42 -9.68 7.87
C ASP A 239 2.41 -8.79 8.62
N ALA A 240 2.30 -8.78 9.95
CA ALA A 240 3.11 -7.92 10.80
C ALA A 240 4.59 -8.35 10.77
N GLY A 241 5.43 -7.54 10.13
CA GLY A 241 6.85 -7.83 9.90
C GLY A 241 7.19 -8.19 8.45
N GLU A 242 6.19 -8.26 7.57
CA GLU A 242 6.37 -8.53 6.14
C GLU A 242 6.32 -7.27 5.27
N THR A 243 6.93 -7.37 4.09
CA THR A 243 6.87 -6.34 3.05
C THR A 243 5.80 -6.67 2.02
N ALA A 244 5.47 -5.71 1.14
CA ALA A 244 4.59 -6.01 0.02
C ALA A 244 5.21 -6.97 -1.02
N ALA A 245 6.54 -7.19 -1.04
CA ALA A 245 7.15 -8.25 -1.84
C ALA A 245 6.75 -9.66 -1.33
N ASP A 246 6.52 -9.76 -0.02
CA ASP A 246 6.17 -11.01 0.65
C ASP A 246 4.68 -11.36 0.48
N GLN A 247 3.80 -10.34 0.37
CA GLN A 247 2.36 -10.56 0.12
C GLN A 247 1.94 -10.62 -1.36
N TYR A 248 2.73 -10.09 -2.30
CA TYR A 248 2.31 -9.92 -3.70
C TYR A 248 3.19 -10.65 -4.73
N TYR A 249 2.56 -11.17 -5.78
CA TYR A 249 3.19 -11.44 -7.07
C TYR A 249 3.21 -10.14 -7.87
N ARG A 250 4.36 -9.80 -8.46
CA ARG A 250 4.67 -8.44 -8.91
C ARG A 250 5.10 -8.43 -10.36
N TYR A 251 4.52 -7.52 -11.13
CA TYR A 251 4.69 -7.42 -12.56
C TYR A 251 4.94 -5.98 -12.98
N ASP A 252 5.80 -5.85 -13.99
CA ASP A 252 6.07 -4.67 -14.78
C ASP A 252 5.88 -5.09 -16.24
N PHE A 253 4.90 -4.50 -16.93
CA PHE A 253 4.62 -4.76 -18.33
C PHE A 253 4.83 -3.49 -19.16
N VAL A 254 5.80 -3.49 -20.08
CA VAL A 254 5.87 -2.48 -21.14
C VAL A 254 4.71 -2.70 -22.11
N VAL A 255 3.62 -1.96 -21.89
CA VAL A 255 2.40 -2.03 -22.72
C VAL A 255 2.42 -1.00 -23.85
N SER A 256 3.20 0.08 -23.71
CA SER A 256 3.21 1.21 -24.64
C SER A 256 4.64 1.56 -25.09
N PRO A 257 5.27 0.71 -25.92
CA PRO A 257 6.68 0.88 -26.27
C PRO A 257 6.94 2.03 -27.24
N ASN A 258 8.20 2.49 -27.30
CA ASN A 258 8.76 3.58 -28.11
C ASN A 258 8.31 4.97 -27.65
N GLY A 259 8.34 5.24 -26.34
CA GLY A 259 7.95 6.53 -25.76
C GLY A 259 6.47 6.85 -25.91
N GLN A 260 5.62 5.82 -25.90
CA GLN A 260 4.17 5.97 -25.77
C GLN A 260 3.77 5.91 -24.30
N PHE A 261 2.73 6.66 -23.93
CA PHE A 261 2.19 6.71 -22.58
C PHE A 261 0.78 6.12 -22.54
N ASN A 262 0.59 5.13 -21.65
CA ASN A 262 -0.65 4.43 -21.34
C ASN A 262 -1.52 5.22 -20.36
N ASP A 263 -2.09 6.33 -20.83
CA ASP A 263 -2.97 7.19 -20.04
C ASP A 263 -4.32 6.51 -19.75
N TYR A 264 -4.97 6.92 -18.66
CA TYR A 264 -6.29 6.46 -18.24
C TYR A 264 -6.49 4.92 -18.21
N PRO A 265 -5.56 4.09 -17.70
CA PRO A 265 -5.69 2.63 -17.69
C PRO A 265 -6.96 2.16 -16.95
N LYS A 266 -7.72 1.25 -17.55
CA LYS A 266 -8.92 0.65 -16.93
C LYS A 266 -8.88 -0.87 -17.06
N ILE A 267 -8.47 -1.52 -15.96
CA ILE A 267 -8.34 -2.97 -15.80
C ILE A 267 -9.65 -3.57 -15.28
N THR A 268 -9.93 -4.82 -15.66
CA THR A 268 -11.12 -5.59 -15.28
C THR A 268 -10.83 -7.08 -15.18
N VAL A 269 -11.64 -7.82 -14.40
CA VAL A 269 -11.53 -9.28 -14.26
C VAL A 269 -12.48 -9.98 -15.23
N TRP A 270 -11.96 -10.95 -15.98
CA TRP A 270 -12.72 -11.90 -16.79
C TRP A 270 -12.20 -13.33 -16.51
N PRO A 271 -12.97 -14.40 -16.77
CA PRO A 271 -12.56 -15.76 -16.36
C PRO A 271 -11.23 -16.26 -16.95
N ASP A 272 -10.87 -15.83 -18.17
CA ASP A 272 -9.67 -16.25 -18.91
C ASP A 272 -8.50 -15.24 -18.89
N GLY A 273 -8.70 -14.01 -18.39
CA GLY A 273 -7.67 -12.97 -18.44
C GLY A 273 -7.98 -11.72 -17.62
N TYR A 274 -6.97 -10.91 -17.34
CA TYR A 274 -7.15 -9.54 -16.86
C TYR A 274 -7.17 -8.59 -18.06
N TYR A 275 -8.29 -7.93 -18.29
CA TYR A 275 -8.54 -7.12 -19.48
C TYR A 275 -8.37 -5.63 -19.17
N MET A 276 -7.50 -4.96 -19.93
CA MET A 276 -7.19 -3.55 -19.81
C MET A 276 -7.45 -2.79 -21.10
N THR A 277 -7.97 -1.56 -20.97
CA THR A 277 -7.89 -0.52 -22.01
C THR A 277 -7.06 0.66 -21.55
N THR A 278 -6.35 1.29 -22.48
CA THR A 278 -5.48 2.47 -22.26
C THR A 278 -5.64 3.48 -23.39
N ASN A 279 -5.62 4.77 -23.08
CA ASN A 279 -5.54 5.84 -24.08
C ASN A 279 -4.06 6.12 -24.38
N GLU A 280 -3.62 5.91 -25.62
CA GLU A 280 -2.21 5.98 -26.00
C GLU A 280 -1.80 7.39 -26.45
N PHE A 281 -0.63 7.86 -26.00
CA PHE A 281 -0.09 9.19 -26.35
C PHE A 281 1.40 9.16 -26.70
N THR A 282 1.82 9.91 -27.74
CA THR A 282 3.24 10.26 -27.99
C THR A 282 3.53 11.76 -27.80
N ALA A 283 2.48 12.58 -27.80
CA ALA A 283 2.41 14.03 -27.61
C ALA A 283 0.95 14.49 -27.84
N SER A 284 0.26 13.77 -28.73
CA SER A 284 -1.19 13.74 -28.93
C SER A 284 -1.68 12.30 -28.79
N PHE A 285 -2.99 12.12 -28.62
CA PHE A 285 -3.65 10.81 -28.65
C PHE A 285 -3.37 10.09 -29.99
N VAL A 286 -2.94 8.82 -29.91
CA VAL A 286 -2.60 7.97 -31.08
C VAL A 286 -3.46 6.71 -31.19
N GLY A 287 -4.29 6.40 -30.20
CA GLY A 287 -5.33 5.36 -30.27
C GLY A 287 -5.69 4.80 -28.88
N VAL A 288 -6.62 3.85 -28.84
CA VAL A 288 -6.82 3.01 -27.64
C VAL A 288 -6.20 1.64 -27.85
N ASN A 289 -5.38 1.18 -26.91
CA ASN A 289 -4.92 -0.20 -26.86
C ASN A 289 -5.84 -1.05 -25.97
N VAL A 290 -5.89 -2.33 -26.30
CA VAL A 290 -6.61 -3.38 -25.58
C VAL A 290 -5.56 -4.42 -25.23
N THR A 291 -5.24 -4.57 -23.95
CA THR A 291 -4.23 -5.49 -23.43
C THR A 291 -4.89 -6.54 -22.56
N VAL A 292 -4.56 -7.82 -22.76
CA VAL A 292 -5.09 -8.95 -21.99
C VAL A 292 -3.93 -9.71 -21.38
N PHE A 293 -3.78 -9.64 -20.07
CA PHE A 293 -2.71 -10.32 -19.33
C PHE A 293 -3.10 -11.75 -18.96
N ASP A 294 -2.14 -12.67 -19.00
CA ASP A 294 -2.31 -14.07 -18.59
C ASP A 294 -2.56 -14.18 -17.08
N ARG A 295 -3.85 -14.09 -16.73
CA ARG A 295 -4.38 -14.25 -15.38
C ARG A 295 -3.97 -15.59 -14.75
N THR A 296 -3.81 -16.66 -15.53
CA THR A 296 -3.44 -17.98 -14.99
C THR A 296 -1.97 -18.02 -14.57
N ALA A 297 -1.07 -17.43 -15.37
CA ALA A 297 0.32 -17.25 -14.97
C ALA A 297 0.47 -16.29 -13.79
N MET A 298 -0.27 -15.17 -13.79
CA MET A 298 -0.20 -14.14 -12.74
C MET A 298 -0.67 -14.64 -11.37
N LEU A 299 -1.80 -15.37 -11.32
CA LEU A 299 -2.31 -15.99 -10.09
C LEU A 299 -1.40 -17.09 -9.53
N ALA A 300 -0.53 -17.66 -10.36
CA ALA A 300 0.46 -18.66 -9.96
C ALA A 300 1.83 -18.07 -9.58
N GLY A 301 2.03 -16.74 -9.73
CA GLY A 301 3.32 -16.09 -9.53
C GLY A 301 4.36 -16.41 -10.61
N ASN A 302 3.94 -16.93 -11.76
CA ASN A 302 4.82 -17.25 -12.87
C ASN A 302 5.11 -15.99 -13.72
N PRO A 303 6.18 -15.99 -14.54
CA PRO A 303 6.33 -15.02 -15.62
C PRO A 303 5.11 -15.07 -16.53
N ALA A 304 4.41 -13.93 -16.66
CA ALA A 304 3.16 -13.82 -17.40
C ALA A 304 3.39 -13.17 -18.77
N SER A 305 2.52 -13.49 -19.73
CA SER A 305 2.49 -12.85 -21.05
C SER A 305 1.23 -12.01 -21.21
N PHE A 306 1.15 -11.23 -22.29
CA PHE A 306 -0.07 -10.54 -22.68
C PHE A 306 -0.30 -10.59 -24.19
N VAL A 307 -1.57 -10.50 -24.59
CA VAL A 307 -2.00 -10.26 -25.97
C VAL A 307 -2.47 -8.81 -26.06
N GLN A 308 -2.11 -8.11 -27.14
CA GLN A 308 -2.50 -6.71 -27.33
C GLN A 308 -3.00 -6.44 -28.76
N TRP A 309 -4.00 -5.56 -28.85
CA TRP A 309 -4.48 -4.96 -30.09
C TRP A 309 -4.62 -3.44 -29.93
N SER A 310 -4.75 -2.72 -31.04
CA SER A 310 -5.16 -1.31 -31.03
C SER A 310 -6.50 -1.13 -31.75
N LEU A 311 -7.39 -0.35 -31.15
CA LEU A 311 -8.65 0.12 -31.75
C LEU A 311 -8.44 1.33 -32.67
N GLY A 312 -7.26 1.96 -32.62
CA GLY A 312 -6.96 3.23 -33.30
C GLY A 312 -7.68 4.44 -32.68
N THR A 313 -7.65 5.56 -33.39
CA THR A 313 -8.10 6.89 -32.89
C THR A 313 -9.56 7.24 -33.14
N ASN A 314 -10.23 6.54 -34.07
CA ASN A 314 -11.53 6.97 -34.57
C ASN A 314 -12.67 6.42 -33.71
N ASP A 315 -13.23 7.27 -32.83
CA ASP A 315 -14.40 6.97 -31.99
C ASP A 315 -14.19 5.76 -31.05
N THR A 316 -13.16 5.88 -30.20
CA THR A 316 -12.63 4.82 -29.32
C THR A 316 -12.21 5.31 -27.93
N PHE A 317 -12.08 6.63 -27.73
CA PHE A 317 -11.43 7.22 -26.55
C PHE A 317 -12.12 6.81 -25.24
N SER A 318 -11.34 6.29 -24.29
CA SER A 318 -11.81 5.74 -23.01
C SER A 318 -12.84 4.59 -23.13
N THR A 319 -12.72 3.75 -24.17
CA THR A 319 -13.39 2.42 -24.24
C THR A 319 -13.20 1.65 -22.92
N GLN A 320 -14.24 0.98 -22.41
CA GLN A 320 -14.19 0.18 -21.18
C GLN A 320 -14.27 -1.33 -21.49
N PRO A 321 -13.49 -2.21 -20.83
CA PRO A 321 -13.68 -3.66 -20.90
C PRO A 321 -14.75 -4.16 -19.92
N SER A 322 -15.28 -5.37 -20.13
CA SER A 322 -16.28 -5.98 -19.23
C SER A 322 -15.62 -6.46 -17.93
N HIS A 323 -16.08 -5.96 -16.78
CA HIS A 323 -15.78 -6.55 -15.48
C HIS A 323 -16.86 -7.59 -15.12
N LEU A 324 -16.49 -8.81 -14.74
CA LEU A 324 -17.47 -9.82 -14.28
C LEU A 324 -17.81 -9.65 -12.79
N GLU A 325 -19.10 -9.58 -12.50
CA GLU A 325 -19.71 -9.49 -11.18
C GLU A 325 -20.42 -10.80 -10.78
N GLY A 326 -20.12 -11.32 -9.59
CA GLY A 326 -20.83 -12.42 -8.96
C GLY A 326 -20.39 -13.84 -9.36
N PRO A 327 -20.77 -14.85 -8.55
CA PRO A 327 -20.24 -16.22 -8.62
C PRO A 327 -20.69 -17.04 -9.85
N ASP A 328 -21.70 -16.57 -10.58
CA ASP A 328 -22.18 -17.23 -11.79
C ASP A 328 -21.32 -16.84 -12.99
N LEU A 329 -20.49 -17.77 -13.48
CA LEU A 329 -19.62 -17.53 -14.63
C LEU A 329 -20.38 -17.64 -15.96
N PRO A 330 -20.07 -16.81 -16.98
CA PRO A 330 -20.57 -17.02 -18.33
C PRO A 330 -20.04 -18.34 -18.92
N PRO A 331 -20.66 -18.88 -19.99
CA PRO A 331 -20.21 -20.13 -20.61
C PRO A 331 -18.73 -20.08 -21.02
N ALA A 332 -17.99 -21.17 -20.81
CA ALA A 332 -16.57 -21.25 -21.14
C ALA A 332 -16.31 -20.88 -22.62
N GLY A 333 -15.33 -20.01 -22.87
CA GLY A 333 -15.06 -19.43 -24.19
C GLY A 333 -15.92 -18.21 -24.55
N THR A 334 -16.70 -17.65 -23.62
CA THR A 334 -17.36 -16.34 -23.82
C THR A 334 -16.31 -15.23 -23.72
N CYS A 335 -15.96 -14.65 -24.86
CA CYS A 335 -14.98 -13.56 -24.95
C CYS A 335 -15.44 -12.30 -24.18
N ASN A 336 -14.49 -11.52 -23.66
CA ASN A 336 -14.78 -10.23 -23.02
C ASN A 336 -15.40 -9.26 -24.03
N THR A 337 -16.33 -8.41 -23.59
CA THR A 337 -16.94 -7.36 -24.43
C THR A 337 -16.42 -5.98 -24.05
N LEU A 338 -15.80 -5.30 -24.99
CA LEU A 338 -15.41 -3.89 -24.87
C LEU A 338 -16.59 -2.99 -25.27
N ILE A 339 -16.75 -1.84 -24.63
CA ILE A 339 -17.82 -0.86 -24.95
C ILE A 339 -17.30 0.59 -25.01
N HIS A 340 -17.83 1.36 -25.96
CA HIS A 340 -17.59 2.80 -26.12
C HIS A 340 -18.89 3.54 -26.46
N VAL A 341 -19.06 4.73 -25.87
CA VAL A 341 -20.23 5.62 -26.04
C VAL A 341 -19.98 6.58 -27.20
N SER A 342 -20.88 6.61 -28.19
CA SER A 342 -20.71 7.36 -29.43
C SER A 342 -21.94 8.20 -29.78
N ASP A 343 -21.84 9.50 -29.48
CA ASP A 343 -22.73 10.58 -29.95
C ASP A 343 -22.52 10.82 -31.47
N ALA A 344 -23.60 11.01 -32.21
CA ALA A 344 -23.56 11.20 -33.67
C ALA A 344 -23.04 12.58 -34.09
N GLU A 345 -23.51 13.63 -33.42
CA GLU A 345 -23.15 15.03 -33.64
C GLU A 345 -21.67 15.33 -33.34
N VAL A 346 -21.09 14.67 -32.32
CA VAL A 346 -19.72 14.88 -31.84
C VAL A 346 -18.70 14.02 -32.60
N TRP A 347 -18.92 12.70 -32.70
CA TRP A 347 -17.95 11.77 -33.31
C TRP A 347 -18.25 11.40 -34.77
N GLY A 348 -19.31 11.97 -35.36
CA GLY A 348 -19.69 11.71 -36.76
C GLY A 348 -20.22 10.30 -36.99
N SER A 349 -20.73 9.66 -35.94
CA SER A 349 -21.41 8.37 -36.03
C SER A 349 -22.78 8.52 -36.75
N PRO A 350 -23.37 7.44 -37.28
CA PRO A 350 -24.62 7.55 -38.05
C PRO A 350 -25.87 7.78 -37.18
N PHE A 351 -25.76 7.55 -35.88
CA PHE A 351 -26.79 7.69 -34.85
C PHE A 351 -26.16 7.41 -33.48
N ASP A 352 -26.68 8.06 -32.43
CA ASP A 352 -26.27 7.81 -31.05
C ASP A 352 -26.26 6.32 -30.72
N SER A 353 -25.10 5.83 -30.29
CA SER A 353 -24.87 4.40 -30.20
C SER A 353 -23.87 3.97 -29.14
N TYR A 354 -24.01 2.73 -28.70
CA TYR A 354 -22.93 1.99 -28.06
C TYR A 354 -22.21 1.16 -29.11
N ARG A 355 -20.92 1.47 -29.30
CA ARG A 355 -19.97 0.69 -30.09
C ARG A 355 -19.38 -0.39 -29.20
N SER A 356 -19.13 -1.59 -29.73
CA SER A 356 -18.56 -2.67 -28.93
C SER A 356 -17.74 -3.65 -29.75
N TRP A 357 -16.87 -4.38 -29.07
CA TRP A 357 -16.01 -5.40 -29.66
C TRP A 357 -15.98 -6.65 -28.78
N GLN A 358 -15.74 -7.81 -29.37
CA GLN A 358 -15.43 -9.05 -28.64
C GLN A 358 -13.92 -9.31 -28.70
N ALA A 359 -13.30 -9.47 -27.53
CA ALA A 359 -11.88 -9.70 -27.36
C ALA A 359 -11.64 -11.13 -26.84
N CYS A 360 -11.33 -12.05 -27.76
CA CYS A 360 -11.10 -13.48 -27.50
C CYS A 360 -9.58 -13.74 -27.44
N VAL A 361 -9.09 -14.33 -26.35
CA VAL A 361 -7.65 -14.58 -26.14
C VAL A 361 -7.31 -16.06 -26.22
N ASP A 362 -6.14 -16.37 -26.79
CA ASP A 362 -5.52 -17.71 -26.84
C ASP A 362 -4.03 -17.54 -26.50
N PHE A 363 -3.65 -17.79 -25.24
CA PHE A 363 -2.26 -17.64 -24.79
C PHE A 363 -1.34 -18.77 -25.27
N ASP A 364 -1.89 -19.97 -25.54
CA ASP A 364 -1.12 -21.10 -26.11
C ASP A 364 -0.72 -20.83 -27.57
N THR A 365 -1.59 -20.13 -28.33
CA THR A 365 -1.34 -19.70 -29.71
C THR A 365 -1.83 -18.27 -29.92
N PRO A 366 -1.04 -17.24 -29.53
CA PRO A 366 -1.45 -15.83 -29.59
C PRO A 366 -2.02 -15.35 -30.93
N GLY A 367 -1.56 -15.90 -32.05
CA GLY A 367 -2.07 -15.61 -33.39
C GLY A 367 -3.49 -16.10 -33.71
N ASN A 368 -4.10 -16.92 -32.84
CA ASN A 368 -5.53 -17.27 -32.90
C ASN A 368 -6.42 -16.22 -32.21
N SER A 369 -5.85 -15.36 -31.36
CA SER A 369 -6.60 -14.37 -30.57
C SER A 369 -7.26 -13.34 -31.50
N THR A 370 -8.54 -13.02 -31.26
CA THR A 370 -9.32 -12.12 -32.14
C THR A 370 -9.94 -10.95 -31.40
N LEU A 371 -9.83 -9.76 -31.99
CA LEU A 371 -10.64 -8.59 -31.64
C LEU A 371 -11.61 -8.28 -32.79
N THR A 372 -12.91 -8.43 -32.56
CA THR A 372 -13.96 -8.29 -33.60
C THR A 372 -14.96 -7.21 -33.22
N GLU A 373 -15.20 -6.24 -34.10
CA GLU A 373 -16.23 -5.20 -33.89
C GLU A 373 -17.65 -5.73 -34.12
N ASN A 374 -18.53 -5.49 -33.15
CA ASN A 374 -19.96 -5.82 -33.23
C ASN A 374 -20.72 -4.72 -34.01
N PRO A 375 -21.93 -5.02 -34.52
CA PRO A 375 -22.85 -3.97 -34.96
C PRO A 375 -23.10 -2.93 -33.84
N ARG A 376 -23.03 -1.64 -34.18
CA ARG A 376 -23.38 -0.55 -33.25
C ARG A 376 -24.83 -0.67 -32.80
N LEU A 377 -25.04 -0.65 -31.48
CA LEU A 377 -26.36 -0.62 -30.88
C LEU A 377 -26.86 0.82 -30.82
N ALA A 378 -27.95 1.14 -31.53
CA ALA A 378 -28.58 2.45 -31.45
C ALA A 378 -29.26 2.65 -30.08
N VAL A 379 -29.13 3.85 -29.49
CA VAL A 379 -29.67 4.17 -28.14
C VAL A 379 -30.70 5.30 -28.20
N ALA A 380 -31.26 5.68 -27.05
CA ALA A 380 -32.09 6.88 -26.94
C ALA A 380 -31.20 8.13 -27.01
N ALA A 381 -31.56 9.08 -27.87
CA ALA A 381 -30.70 10.21 -28.23
C ALA A 381 -30.18 11.00 -27.01
N PHE A 382 -28.93 11.42 -27.09
CA PHE A 382 -28.21 12.16 -26.05
C PHE A 382 -27.33 13.26 -26.63
N ASP A 383 -26.69 14.04 -25.77
CA ASP A 383 -25.73 15.08 -26.15
C ASP A 383 -24.52 14.95 -25.22
N ALA A 384 -23.34 14.68 -25.77
CA ALA A 384 -22.09 14.65 -25.02
C ALA A 384 -21.42 16.03 -24.94
N GLU A 385 -21.83 17.00 -25.77
CA GLU A 385 -21.27 18.36 -25.82
C GLU A 385 -21.69 19.16 -24.59
N LEU A 386 -20.83 19.10 -23.57
CA LEU A 386 -21.04 19.81 -22.32
C LEU A 386 -19.91 20.86 -22.14
N CYS A 387 -20.29 22.14 -22.19
CA CYS A 387 -19.40 23.31 -22.10
C CYS A 387 -18.32 23.42 -23.19
N GLY A 388 -18.56 22.85 -24.38
CA GLY A 388 -17.58 22.74 -25.47
C GLY A 388 -16.42 21.81 -25.10
N PHE A 389 -16.70 20.79 -24.27
CA PHE A 389 -15.71 19.93 -23.58
C PHE A 389 -14.68 20.69 -22.72
N ASN A 390 -14.99 21.94 -22.34
CA ASN A 390 -14.12 22.76 -21.49
C ASN A 390 -14.14 22.24 -20.04
N ARG A 391 -12.97 21.96 -19.48
CA ARG A 391 -12.80 21.56 -18.07
C ARG A 391 -13.28 22.62 -17.05
N ASN A 392 -13.66 23.83 -17.47
CA ASN A 392 -14.30 24.84 -16.62
C ASN A 392 -15.83 24.85 -16.83
N CYS A 393 -16.54 23.84 -16.34
CA CYS A 393 -17.95 23.62 -16.69
C CYS A 393 -18.94 23.74 -15.52
N VAL A 394 -18.89 22.81 -14.55
CA VAL A 394 -19.86 22.78 -13.44
C VAL A 394 -19.61 23.95 -12.50
N PRO A 395 -20.60 24.81 -12.20
CA PRO A 395 -20.43 25.86 -11.22
C PRO A 395 -20.60 25.32 -9.79
N GLN A 396 -19.85 25.86 -8.84
CA GLN A 396 -19.96 25.57 -7.39
C GLN A 396 -19.85 26.87 -6.57
N PRO A 397 -20.22 26.88 -5.27
CA PRO A 397 -20.30 28.12 -4.47
C PRO A 397 -18.99 28.89 -4.26
N THR A 398 -17.83 28.31 -4.59
CA THR A 398 -16.52 28.99 -4.53
C THR A 398 -16.27 29.94 -5.69
N GLY A 399 -17.04 29.84 -6.79
CA GLY A 399 -16.81 30.57 -8.03
C GLY A 399 -15.75 29.96 -8.97
N GLN A 400 -15.01 28.93 -8.52
CA GLN A 400 -14.20 28.07 -9.38
C GLN A 400 -15.11 27.04 -10.07
N SER A 401 -15.06 26.88 -11.39
CA SER A 401 -15.79 25.78 -12.06
C SER A 401 -15.02 24.45 -12.00
N LEU A 402 -15.74 23.34 -12.10
CA LEU A 402 -15.21 21.97 -12.11
C LEU A 402 -15.34 21.32 -13.49
N ASP A 403 -14.57 20.26 -13.75
CA ASP A 403 -14.71 19.43 -14.96
C ASP A 403 -15.74 18.29 -14.82
N THR A 404 -16.18 17.78 -15.98
CA THR A 404 -17.30 16.84 -16.14
C THR A 404 -16.93 15.55 -16.85
N LEU A 405 -15.87 15.61 -17.65
CA LEU A 405 -15.37 14.55 -18.53
C LEU A 405 -16.48 13.88 -19.38
N ALA A 406 -17.42 14.67 -19.89
CA ALA A 406 -18.57 14.16 -20.66
C ALA A 406 -18.21 13.40 -21.94
N GLN A 407 -16.99 13.55 -22.45
CA GLN A 407 -16.45 12.79 -23.57
C GLN A 407 -15.98 11.36 -23.23
N PHE A 408 -16.14 10.90 -21.99
CA PHE A 408 -15.66 9.59 -21.51
C PHE A 408 -16.80 8.59 -21.32
N THR A 409 -16.60 7.35 -21.78
CA THR A 409 -17.31 6.19 -21.23
C THR A 409 -16.75 5.93 -19.83
N MET A 410 -17.56 6.03 -18.78
CA MET A 410 -17.03 6.03 -17.41
C MET A 410 -16.71 4.63 -16.89
N TYR A 411 -15.70 4.57 -16.02
CA TYR A 411 -15.40 3.36 -15.26
C TYR A 411 -16.53 3.05 -14.26
N ARG A 412 -17.01 1.82 -14.12
CA ARG A 412 -16.65 0.57 -14.83
C ARG A 412 -17.84 0.03 -15.60
N PHE A 413 -17.58 -0.68 -16.69
CA PHE A 413 -18.60 -1.49 -17.36
C PHE A 413 -18.81 -2.79 -16.58
N ALA A 414 -19.60 -2.70 -15.50
CA ALA A 414 -19.94 -3.83 -14.65
C ALA A 414 -20.90 -4.77 -15.39
N THR A 415 -20.54 -6.05 -15.50
CA THR A 415 -21.32 -7.08 -16.21
C THR A 415 -21.57 -8.29 -15.32
N ARG A 416 -22.76 -8.87 -15.40
CA ARG A 416 -23.21 -9.97 -14.51
C ARG A 416 -23.88 -11.05 -15.34
N TYR A 417 -23.47 -12.30 -15.17
CA TYR A 417 -24.15 -13.42 -15.83
C TYR A 417 -25.30 -13.91 -14.96
N PHE A 418 -26.47 -14.08 -15.58
CA PHE A 418 -27.68 -14.56 -14.94
C PHE A 418 -28.06 -15.91 -15.56
N PRO A 419 -27.97 -17.03 -14.82
CA PRO A 419 -28.36 -18.35 -15.32
C PRO A 419 -29.77 -18.34 -15.94
N GLY A 420 -29.86 -18.69 -17.22
CA GLY A 420 -31.11 -18.70 -17.99
C GLY A 420 -31.60 -17.35 -18.54
N GLN A 421 -31.00 -16.22 -18.16
CA GLN A 421 -31.25 -14.90 -18.79
C GLN A 421 -30.09 -14.42 -19.68
N GLY A 422 -28.86 -14.89 -19.43
CA GLY A 422 -27.66 -14.51 -20.18
C GLY A 422 -26.79 -13.48 -19.45
N LEU A 423 -25.80 -12.94 -20.17
CA LEU A 423 -24.90 -11.90 -19.65
C LEU A 423 -25.59 -10.53 -19.78
N LYS A 424 -25.57 -9.73 -18.71
CA LYS A 424 -26.02 -8.33 -18.71
C LYS A 424 -24.87 -7.38 -18.36
N GLY A 425 -25.01 -6.10 -18.65
CA GLY A 425 -24.06 -5.07 -18.24
C GLY A 425 -24.67 -3.68 -18.01
N VAL A 426 -24.06 -2.90 -17.13
CA VAL A 426 -24.44 -1.51 -16.84
C VAL A 426 -23.36 -0.57 -17.38
N VAL A 427 -23.73 0.35 -18.26
CA VAL A 427 -22.85 1.41 -18.77
C VAL A 427 -23.38 2.79 -18.38
N THR A 428 -22.48 3.69 -18.00
CA THR A 428 -22.81 5.05 -17.51
C THR A 428 -21.90 6.12 -18.11
N HIS A 429 -22.44 7.32 -18.35
CA HIS A 429 -21.69 8.50 -18.81
C HIS A 429 -22.42 9.82 -18.47
N THR A 430 -21.68 10.93 -18.46
CA THR A 430 -22.25 12.29 -18.32
C THR A 430 -22.81 12.77 -19.67
N VAL A 431 -23.92 13.52 -19.67
CA VAL A 431 -24.55 14.12 -20.87
C VAL A 431 -25.03 15.56 -20.58
N ASP A 432 -25.19 16.43 -21.58
CA ASP A 432 -26.01 17.64 -21.42
C ASP A 432 -27.49 17.24 -21.39
N VAL A 433 -28.21 17.71 -20.37
CA VAL A 433 -29.68 17.59 -20.26
C VAL A 433 -30.39 18.93 -20.54
N GLY A 434 -29.69 19.82 -21.23
CA GLY A 434 -30.22 21.02 -21.87
C GLY A 434 -29.71 22.30 -21.25
N GLY A 435 -29.00 23.09 -22.07
CA GLY A 435 -28.55 24.43 -21.71
C GLY A 435 -27.21 24.44 -20.99
N ASN A 436 -26.36 23.44 -21.24
CA ASN A 436 -25.13 23.16 -20.53
C ASN A 436 -25.42 22.90 -19.04
N ARG A 437 -26.05 21.76 -18.76
CA ARG A 437 -26.20 21.16 -17.43
C ARG A 437 -25.97 19.66 -17.51
N GLY A 438 -24.97 19.16 -16.80
CA GLY A 438 -24.69 17.74 -16.68
C GLY A 438 -25.86 16.96 -16.06
N GLY A 439 -26.28 15.90 -16.74
CA GLY A 439 -27.04 14.78 -16.22
C GLY A 439 -26.28 13.47 -16.42
N VAL A 440 -26.80 12.37 -15.86
CA VAL A 440 -26.17 11.04 -15.96
C VAL A 440 -27.01 10.11 -16.79
N ARG A 441 -26.48 9.60 -17.90
CA ARG A 441 -27.09 8.53 -18.70
C ARG A 441 -26.67 7.17 -18.15
N TRP A 442 -27.60 6.22 -18.11
CA TRP A 442 -27.35 4.82 -17.80
C TRP A 442 -28.11 3.89 -18.76
N ALA A 443 -27.61 2.68 -18.96
CA ALA A 443 -28.32 1.61 -19.65
C ALA A 443 -28.05 0.22 -19.05
N ASP A 444 -29.10 -0.59 -19.00
CA ASP A 444 -29.06 -2.05 -18.79
C ASP A 444 -28.97 -2.72 -20.18
N LEU A 445 -27.88 -3.43 -20.41
CA LEU A 445 -27.56 -4.09 -21.67
C LEU A 445 -27.67 -5.60 -21.55
N GLY A 446 -28.29 -6.26 -22.52
CA GLY A 446 -28.07 -7.67 -22.80
C GLY A 446 -26.83 -7.84 -23.68
N ILE A 447 -25.97 -8.80 -23.36
CA ILE A 447 -24.69 -9.05 -24.03
C ILE A 447 -24.68 -10.47 -24.61
N SER A 448 -24.28 -10.61 -25.88
CA SER A 448 -24.32 -11.89 -26.60
C SER A 448 -23.25 -11.99 -27.69
N GLY A 449 -23.06 -13.20 -28.23
CA GLY A 449 -22.26 -13.43 -29.46
C GLY A 449 -22.84 -12.80 -30.74
N ALA A 450 -23.96 -12.08 -30.67
CA ALA A 450 -24.50 -11.25 -31.75
C ALA A 450 -24.31 -9.73 -31.50
N GLY A 451 -23.62 -9.35 -30.42
CA GLY A 451 -23.47 -7.98 -29.96
C GLY A 451 -24.39 -7.64 -28.78
N LEU A 452 -24.60 -6.33 -28.60
CA LEU A 452 -25.37 -5.74 -27.50
C LEU A 452 -26.86 -5.55 -27.85
N SER A 453 -27.71 -5.53 -26.82
CA SER A 453 -29.12 -5.11 -26.90
C SER A 453 -29.51 -4.26 -25.68
N ILE A 454 -30.43 -3.30 -25.84
CA ILE A 454 -31.01 -2.58 -24.69
C ILE A 454 -32.04 -3.47 -23.98
N ASN A 455 -31.86 -3.71 -22.69
CA ASN A 455 -32.92 -4.15 -21.79
C ASN A 455 -33.70 -2.92 -21.28
N ASP A 456 -32.97 -1.89 -20.84
CA ASP A 456 -33.52 -0.62 -20.35
C ASP A 456 -32.49 0.52 -20.45
N GLN A 457 -32.94 1.77 -20.44
CA GLN A 457 -32.06 2.95 -20.48
C GLN A 457 -32.78 4.22 -20.00
N GLY A 458 -32.07 5.08 -19.27
CA GLY A 458 -32.64 6.32 -18.73
C GLY A 458 -31.60 7.39 -18.43
N THR A 459 -32.08 8.57 -18.05
CA THR A 459 -31.23 9.70 -17.64
C THR A 459 -31.63 10.18 -16.26
N ILE A 460 -30.65 10.45 -15.41
CA ILE A 460 -30.83 11.06 -14.09
C ILE A 460 -30.62 12.57 -14.25
N ASP A 461 -31.72 13.29 -14.47
CA ASP A 461 -31.71 14.66 -15.00
C ASP A 461 -32.58 15.63 -14.17
N ALA A 462 -33.01 15.24 -12.96
CA ALA A 462 -34.15 15.81 -12.25
C ALA A 462 -34.25 17.37 -12.34
N PRO A 463 -35.47 17.95 -12.45
CA PRO A 463 -35.68 19.35 -12.81
C PRO A 463 -35.49 20.32 -11.62
N ASP A 464 -34.40 20.14 -10.87
CA ASP A 464 -34.00 20.94 -9.70
C ASP A 464 -32.94 22.01 -10.00
N GLY A 465 -32.39 22.03 -11.22
CA GLY A 465 -31.29 22.92 -11.62
C GLY A 465 -29.94 22.55 -10.99
N VAL A 466 -29.82 21.36 -10.42
CA VAL A 466 -28.57 20.78 -9.93
C VAL A 466 -27.94 19.93 -11.04
N TRP A 467 -26.61 19.87 -11.07
CA TRP A 467 -25.83 19.11 -12.03
C TRP A 467 -25.51 17.72 -11.47
N ARG A 468 -25.34 16.75 -12.37
CA ARG A 468 -24.94 15.36 -12.07
C ARG A 468 -23.89 14.95 -13.10
N TRP A 469 -22.73 14.46 -12.66
CA TRP A 469 -21.62 14.08 -13.53
C TRP A 469 -20.70 13.05 -12.85
N LEU A 470 -19.73 12.55 -13.61
CA LEU A 470 -18.78 11.49 -13.20
C LEU A 470 -19.47 10.25 -12.59
N PRO A 471 -20.36 9.58 -13.34
CA PRO A 471 -21.07 8.43 -12.84
C PRO A 471 -20.27 7.12 -12.86
N SER A 472 -20.65 6.19 -11.99
CA SER A 472 -20.27 4.76 -12.08
C SER A 472 -21.50 3.89 -11.79
N GLY A 473 -21.58 2.68 -12.33
CA GLY A 473 -22.77 1.83 -12.24
C GLY A 473 -22.47 0.34 -11.98
N ALA A 474 -23.39 -0.34 -11.29
CA ALA A 474 -23.30 -1.77 -11.00
C ALA A 474 -24.70 -2.43 -10.90
N MET A 475 -24.74 -3.76 -10.97
CA MET A 475 -25.98 -4.56 -10.92
C MET A 475 -25.87 -5.73 -9.92
N ASP A 476 -26.88 -5.88 -9.06
CA ASP A 476 -26.93 -6.95 -8.05
C ASP A 476 -27.48 -8.28 -8.60
N SER A 477 -27.49 -9.31 -7.75
CA SER A 477 -27.99 -10.66 -8.09
C SER A 477 -29.48 -10.73 -8.41
N SER A 478 -30.26 -9.69 -8.10
CA SER A 478 -31.69 -9.58 -8.45
C SER A 478 -31.93 -8.78 -9.73
N GLY A 479 -30.87 -8.21 -10.34
CA GLY A 479 -30.96 -7.32 -11.49
C GLY A 479 -31.32 -5.88 -11.13
N ASN A 480 -31.26 -5.50 -9.85
CA ASN A 480 -31.40 -4.11 -9.44
C ASN A 480 -30.11 -3.37 -9.79
N ILE A 481 -30.20 -2.08 -10.11
CA ILE A 481 -29.08 -1.27 -10.59
C ILE A 481 -28.85 -0.10 -9.64
N ALA A 482 -27.59 0.13 -9.28
CA ALA A 482 -27.16 1.36 -8.61
C ALA A 482 -26.30 2.20 -9.54
N VAL A 483 -26.51 3.51 -9.53
CA VAL A 483 -25.67 4.49 -10.24
C VAL A 483 -25.25 5.58 -9.26
N ILE A 484 -23.96 5.73 -9.05
CA ILE A 484 -23.34 6.77 -8.21
C ILE A 484 -22.90 7.93 -9.08
N TYR A 485 -22.79 9.14 -8.53
CA TYR A 485 -22.34 10.33 -9.25
C TYR A 485 -22.05 11.51 -8.31
N SER A 486 -21.29 12.48 -8.81
CA SER A 486 -21.15 13.79 -8.16
C SER A 486 -22.39 14.64 -8.41
N ARG A 487 -22.86 15.38 -7.40
CA ARG A 487 -24.04 16.25 -7.50
C ARG A 487 -23.78 17.61 -6.85
N GLY A 488 -24.04 18.70 -7.57
CA GLY A 488 -23.73 20.08 -7.11
C GLY A 488 -24.20 21.17 -8.09
N ASN A 489 -24.14 22.44 -7.68
CA ASN A 489 -24.27 23.63 -8.55
C ASN A 489 -23.78 24.89 -7.83
N ALA A 490 -23.95 26.08 -8.42
CA ALA A 490 -23.56 27.38 -7.84
C ALA A 490 -24.06 27.66 -6.41
N ALA A 491 -25.07 26.93 -5.91
CA ALA A 491 -25.62 27.05 -4.56
C ALA A 491 -25.39 25.82 -3.67
N ASN A 492 -24.85 24.71 -4.20
CA ASN A 492 -24.67 23.43 -3.50
C ASN A 492 -23.28 22.87 -3.84
N PHE A 493 -22.44 22.63 -2.82
CA PHE A 493 -21.12 22.03 -3.03
C PHE A 493 -21.22 20.64 -3.68
N ALA A 494 -20.29 20.34 -4.60
CA ALA A 494 -20.20 19.04 -5.25
C ALA A 494 -20.03 17.94 -4.19
N SER A 495 -20.96 16.99 -4.17
CA SER A 495 -21.13 16.00 -3.12
C SER A 495 -21.45 14.62 -3.70
N PRO A 496 -21.02 13.53 -3.04
CA PRO A 496 -21.24 12.16 -3.52
C PRO A 496 -22.68 11.70 -3.27
N TYR A 497 -23.38 11.42 -4.37
CA TYR A 497 -24.76 10.97 -4.39
C TYR A 497 -24.89 9.63 -5.14
N TYR A 498 -26.03 8.97 -4.94
CA TYR A 498 -26.44 7.82 -5.72
C TYR A 498 -27.94 7.83 -5.98
N SER A 499 -28.35 7.13 -7.02
CA SER A 499 -29.73 6.76 -7.27
C SER A 499 -29.73 5.31 -7.75
N ALA A 500 -30.75 4.54 -7.36
CA ALA A 500 -30.84 3.13 -7.67
C ALA A 500 -32.24 2.78 -8.18
N ARG A 501 -32.40 1.59 -8.77
CA ARG A 501 -33.70 1.04 -9.18
C ARG A 501 -33.78 -0.46 -8.95
N GLU A 502 -34.99 -0.93 -8.66
CA GLU A 502 -35.31 -2.35 -8.68
C GLU A 502 -35.54 -2.83 -10.13
N ALA A 503 -35.27 -4.11 -10.41
CA ALA A 503 -35.53 -4.70 -11.73
C ALA A 503 -37.00 -4.60 -12.19
N GLY A 504 -37.93 -4.41 -11.24
CA GLY A 504 -39.36 -4.19 -11.50
C GLY A 504 -39.81 -2.72 -11.58
N ASP A 505 -38.89 -1.75 -11.56
CA ASP A 505 -39.24 -0.33 -11.68
C ASP A 505 -39.60 0.08 -13.11
N PRO A 506 -40.45 1.13 -13.30
CA PRO A 506 -40.84 1.61 -14.62
C PRO A 506 -39.63 1.90 -15.53
N ALA A 507 -39.72 1.46 -16.78
CA ALA A 507 -38.62 1.58 -17.74
C ALA A 507 -38.14 3.03 -17.91
N GLY A 508 -36.82 3.20 -17.99
CA GLY A 508 -36.13 4.48 -18.07
C GLY A 508 -36.17 5.35 -16.81
N THR A 509 -36.66 4.84 -15.67
CA THR A 509 -36.71 5.58 -14.39
C THR A 509 -35.77 5.02 -13.33
N MET A 510 -35.35 5.89 -12.41
CA MET A 510 -34.62 5.55 -11.19
C MET A 510 -35.39 6.08 -9.97
N GLN A 511 -35.15 5.52 -8.79
CA GLN A 511 -35.77 5.96 -7.53
C GLN A 511 -35.14 7.27 -7.03
N THR A 512 -35.75 7.94 -6.04
CA THR A 512 -35.23 9.25 -5.58
C THR A 512 -33.76 9.16 -5.15
N GLU A 513 -33.01 10.22 -5.45
CA GLU A 513 -31.59 10.32 -5.08
C GLU A 513 -31.38 10.23 -3.58
N ALA A 514 -30.32 9.53 -3.18
CA ALA A 514 -29.81 9.47 -1.82
C ALA A 514 -28.37 10.00 -1.77
N VAL A 515 -27.95 10.42 -0.58
CA VAL A 515 -26.65 11.09 -0.36
C VAL A 515 -25.73 10.20 0.46
N CYS A 516 -24.53 9.92 -0.06
CA CYS A 516 -23.49 9.19 0.67
C CYS A 516 -22.80 10.11 1.70
N HIS A 517 -22.53 11.36 1.31
CA HIS A 517 -22.03 12.42 2.19
C HIS A 517 -22.39 13.81 1.63
N ASN A 518 -22.53 14.83 2.48
CA ASN A 518 -22.74 16.21 2.03
C ASN A 518 -21.44 17.00 2.19
N SER A 519 -20.92 17.55 1.08
CA SER A 519 -19.72 18.38 1.09
C SER A 519 -19.99 19.73 1.78
N THR A 520 -19.12 20.11 2.72
CA THR A 520 -19.23 21.36 3.50
C THR A 520 -18.35 22.49 2.99
N GLY A 521 -17.43 22.19 2.08
CA GLY A 521 -16.66 23.14 1.29
C GLY A 521 -16.64 22.77 -0.19
N GLY A 522 -15.91 23.55 -0.98
CA GLY A 522 -15.72 23.32 -2.42
C GLY A 522 -14.29 23.61 -2.86
N GLN A 523 -13.92 23.11 -4.04
CA GLN A 523 -12.55 23.21 -4.54
C GLN A 523 -12.20 24.64 -5.00
N THR A 524 -10.94 25.01 -4.81
CA THR A 524 -10.32 26.19 -5.44
C THR A 524 -8.98 25.80 -6.09
N GLY A 525 -8.31 26.72 -6.79
CA GLY A 525 -6.97 26.53 -7.37
C GLY A 525 -6.91 25.66 -8.63
N THR A 526 -7.79 24.67 -8.78
CA THR A 526 -7.94 23.85 -9.98
C THR A 526 -9.40 23.58 -10.33
N ASN A 527 -9.65 23.24 -11.60
CA ASN A 527 -10.94 22.74 -12.08
C ASN A 527 -11.02 21.20 -12.09
N ARG A 528 -9.87 20.51 -12.01
CA ARG A 528 -9.74 19.04 -12.02
C ARG A 528 -10.44 18.46 -10.80
N TRP A 529 -11.57 17.80 -10.98
CA TRP A 529 -12.45 17.36 -9.89
C TRP A 529 -12.31 15.88 -9.54
N ALA A 530 -12.27 15.00 -10.54
CA ALA A 530 -12.02 13.55 -10.45
C ALA A 530 -12.06 12.95 -11.87
N ASP A 531 -11.19 11.99 -12.20
CA ASP A 531 -11.20 11.35 -13.54
C ASP A 531 -12.03 10.06 -13.62
N TYR A 532 -12.33 9.45 -12.46
CA TYR A 532 -13.31 8.39 -12.29
C TYR A 532 -13.67 8.17 -10.82
N ALA A 533 -14.80 7.49 -10.62
CA ALA A 533 -15.26 6.97 -9.33
C ALA A 533 -15.69 5.50 -9.51
N SER A 534 -16.06 4.80 -8.43
CA SER A 534 -16.33 3.35 -8.50
C SER A 534 -17.44 2.86 -7.57
N VAL A 535 -18.26 1.93 -8.07
CA VAL A 535 -19.25 1.16 -7.31
C VAL A 535 -19.18 -0.33 -7.67
N SER A 536 -19.11 -1.19 -6.65
CA SER A 536 -19.12 -2.65 -6.79
C SER A 536 -20.14 -3.33 -5.89
N VAL A 537 -20.31 -4.64 -6.05
CA VAL A 537 -21.31 -5.44 -5.31
C VAL A 537 -20.58 -6.44 -4.41
N ASP A 538 -21.04 -6.51 -3.17
CA ASP A 538 -20.48 -7.38 -2.13
C ASP A 538 -20.53 -8.86 -2.56
N PRO A 539 -19.39 -9.56 -2.65
CA PRO A 539 -19.34 -10.93 -3.18
C PRO A 539 -20.01 -11.96 -2.25
N VAL A 540 -20.31 -11.61 -0.99
CA VAL A 540 -20.92 -12.53 -0.01
C VAL A 540 -22.43 -12.58 -0.16
N ASP A 541 -23.10 -11.44 -0.10
CA ASP A 541 -24.58 -11.36 -0.21
C ASP A 541 -25.06 -11.14 -1.66
N ASN A 542 -24.20 -10.62 -2.52
CA ASN A 542 -24.47 -10.28 -3.91
C ASN A 542 -25.63 -9.29 -4.08
N CYS A 543 -25.80 -8.40 -3.09
CA CYS A 543 -26.91 -7.45 -2.93
C CYS A 543 -26.48 -6.08 -2.38
N THR A 544 -25.40 -6.02 -1.59
CA THR A 544 -24.89 -4.78 -1.03
C THR A 544 -23.97 -4.07 -2.02
N PHE A 545 -24.37 -2.87 -2.45
CA PHE A 545 -23.53 -1.99 -3.23
C PHE A 545 -22.55 -1.29 -2.30
N TRP A 546 -21.27 -1.27 -2.68
CA TRP A 546 -20.21 -0.51 -2.06
C TRP A 546 -19.71 0.54 -3.04
N MET A 547 -19.72 1.81 -2.64
CA MET A 547 -19.31 2.93 -3.48
C MET A 547 -18.18 3.75 -2.86
N THR A 548 -17.34 4.32 -3.72
CA THR A 548 -16.44 5.41 -3.34
C THR A 548 -16.48 6.56 -4.34
N HIS A 549 -16.43 7.78 -3.80
CA HIS A 549 -16.64 9.04 -4.53
C HIS A 549 -16.13 10.23 -3.68
N GLU A 550 -15.72 11.31 -4.33
CA GLU A 550 -15.01 12.45 -3.73
C GLU A 550 -15.90 13.57 -3.15
N TYR A 551 -15.36 14.33 -2.19
CA TYR A 551 -15.97 15.53 -1.60
C TYR A 551 -14.91 16.52 -1.07
N VAL A 552 -15.32 17.71 -0.60
CA VAL A 552 -14.42 18.70 0.03
C VAL A 552 -14.97 19.11 1.39
N GLU A 553 -14.34 18.68 2.48
CA GLU A 553 -14.82 19.03 3.83
C GLU A 553 -14.60 20.51 4.16
N THR A 554 -13.43 21.06 3.80
CA THR A 554 -13.08 22.47 3.98
C THR A 554 -12.65 23.08 2.65
N THR A 555 -13.24 24.21 2.28
CA THR A 555 -12.94 24.92 1.02
C THR A 555 -11.45 25.26 0.91
N GLY A 556 -10.79 24.77 -0.15
CA GLY A 556 -9.35 24.94 -0.33
C GLY A 556 -8.83 24.44 -1.68
N SER A 557 -7.56 24.73 -1.95
CA SER A 557 -6.84 24.21 -3.12
C SER A 557 -6.30 22.83 -2.82
N PHE A 558 -6.58 21.85 -3.68
CA PHE A 558 -6.16 20.45 -3.51
C PHE A 558 -6.56 19.86 -2.14
N ASN A 559 -7.76 20.21 -1.65
CA ASN A 559 -8.27 19.80 -0.34
C ASN A 559 -9.46 18.83 -0.45
N TRP A 560 -9.38 17.90 -1.41
CA TRP A 560 -10.36 16.84 -1.58
C TRP A 560 -10.19 15.76 -0.52
N ASN A 561 -11.31 15.10 -0.25
CA ASN A 561 -11.49 13.95 0.63
C ASN A 561 -12.30 12.92 -0.15
N THR A 562 -12.33 11.67 0.29
CA THR A 562 -13.22 10.66 -0.31
C THR A 562 -14.12 10.05 0.76
N ARG A 563 -15.27 9.52 0.31
CA ARG A 563 -16.15 8.74 1.17
C ARG A 563 -16.25 7.31 0.65
N VAL A 564 -16.38 6.36 1.56
CA VAL A 564 -16.84 5.01 1.27
C VAL A 564 -18.23 4.85 1.88
N CYS A 565 -19.19 4.40 1.07
CA CYS A 565 -20.56 4.14 1.52
C CYS A 565 -21.08 2.78 1.05
N SER A 566 -21.92 2.14 1.85
CA SER A 566 -22.64 0.92 1.46
C SER A 566 -24.15 1.07 1.60
N PHE A 567 -24.90 0.39 0.73
CA PHE A 567 -26.37 0.36 0.73
C PHE A 567 -26.90 -0.85 -0.06
N ARG A 568 -28.10 -1.33 0.24
CA ARG A 568 -28.71 -2.49 -0.46
C ARG A 568 -30.23 -2.40 -0.53
N PHE A 569 -30.82 -3.02 -1.57
CA PHE A 569 -32.27 -3.18 -1.62
C PHE A 569 -32.77 -4.19 -0.56
N PRO A 570 -33.77 -3.85 0.27
CA PRO A 570 -34.44 -4.81 1.16
C PRO A 570 -35.19 -5.92 0.42
N SER A 571 -35.32 -5.79 -0.90
CA SER A 571 -35.91 -6.75 -1.84
C SER A 571 -34.86 -7.52 -2.65
N CYS A 572 -33.56 -7.23 -2.50
CA CYS A 572 -32.53 -8.04 -3.15
C CYS A 572 -32.39 -9.39 -2.45
N GLY A 573 -32.41 -10.44 -3.27
CA GLY A 573 -32.40 -11.83 -2.87
C GLY A 573 -33.78 -12.30 -2.40
N GLU A 574 -34.14 -13.51 -2.81
CA GLU A 574 -34.98 -14.36 -1.94
C GLU A 574 -34.26 -14.55 -0.59
N PRO A 575 -34.97 -14.86 0.50
CA PRO A 575 -34.34 -15.27 1.76
C PRO A 575 -33.27 -16.33 1.50
N SER A 576 -32.04 -16.00 1.85
CA SER A 576 -30.83 -16.75 1.51
C SER A 576 -29.78 -16.62 2.61
N PHE A 577 -28.69 -17.36 2.48
CA PHE A 577 -27.57 -17.36 3.40
C PHE A 577 -26.28 -16.86 2.72
N GLY A 578 -25.34 -16.44 3.55
CA GLY A 578 -23.94 -16.21 3.17
C GLY A 578 -23.04 -17.26 3.80
N LEU A 579 -21.82 -17.40 3.28
CA LEU A 579 -20.73 -18.13 3.93
C LEU A 579 -19.54 -17.17 4.06
N ALA A 580 -18.96 -17.13 5.25
CA ALA A 580 -17.65 -16.52 5.52
C ALA A 580 -16.89 -17.45 6.49
N GLY A 581 -15.59 -17.24 6.65
CA GLY A 581 -14.81 -17.97 7.63
C GLY A 581 -13.32 -17.66 7.57
N ASP A 582 -12.63 -17.96 8.66
CA ASP A 582 -11.20 -17.71 8.82
C ASP A 582 -10.31 -18.86 8.30
N ASN A 583 -8.99 -18.67 8.29
CA ASN A 583 -8.01 -19.71 7.94
C ASN A 583 -8.24 -20.35 6.54
N LEU A 584 -8.68 -19.57 5.55
CA LEU A 584 -8.97 -20.05 4.19
C LEU A 584 -7.71 -20.33 3.35
N ALA A 585 -6.57 -19.77 3.74
CA ALA A 585 -5.25 -20.24 3.34
C ALA A 585 -4.70 -21.18 4.42
N GLN A 586 -4.19 -22.34 4.00
CA GLN A 586 -3.69 -23.41 4.87
C GLN A 586 -2.34 -23.91 4.36
N GLU A 587 -1.43 -24.25 5.27
CA GLU A 587 -0.11 -24.76 4.92
C GLU A 587 0.27 -25.96 5.79
N PHE A 588 0.84 -27.00 5.19
CA PHE A 588 1.17 -28.23 5.91
C PHE A 588 2.31 -29.04 5.27
N CYS A 589 2.93 -29.91 6.07
CA CYS A 589 3.88 -30.89 5.57
C CYS A 589 3.18 -32.14 5.00
N SER A 590 3.50 -32.51 3.76
CA SER A 590 2.83 -33.61 3.07
C SER A 590 3.35 -35.00 3.45
N ALA A 591 4.55 -35.09 4.02
CA ALA A 591 5.22 -36.36 4.28
C ALA A 591 4.51 -37.23 5.34
N ASP A 592 4.00 -36.60 6.40
CA ASP A 592 3.38 -37.28 7.54
C ASP A 592 1.84 -37.35 7.45
N GLY A 593 1.24 -36.54 6.58
CA GLY A 593 -0.16 -36.15 6.66
C GLY A 593 -0.41 -35.13 7.78
N ALA A 594 -1.52 -34.39 7.71
CA ALA A 594 -1.81 -33.29 8.61
C ALA A 594 -3.28 -33.20 8.99
N THR A 595 -3.53 -32.81 10.26
CA THR A 595 -4.80 -32.18 10.66
C THR A 595 -4.60 -30.68 10.47
N LEU A 596 -5.36 -30.06 9.57
CA LEU A 596 -5.18 -28.64 9.23
C LEU A 596 -5.79 -27.73 10.31
N THR A 597 -5.46 -26.44 10.29
CA THR A 597 -6.05 -25.46 11.21
C THR A 597 -7.56 -25.42 11.00
N PRO A 598 -8.39 -25.49 12.06
CA PRO A 598 -9.84 -25.52 11.90
C PRO A 598 -10.35 -24.19 11.31
N ILE A 599 -11.14 -24.27 10.24
CA ILE A 599 -11.82 -23.11 9.63
C ILE A 599 -13.09 -22.84 10.45
N ASN A 600 -13.18 -21.68 11.10
CA ASN A 600 -14.41 -21.22 11.74
C ASN A 600 -15.32 -20.62 10.68
N LEU A 601 -16.50 -21.19 10.48
CA LEU A 601 -17.48 -20.76 9.49
C LEU A 601 -18.63 -19.97 10.13
N ASP A 602 -18.88 -18.77 9.61
CA ASP A 602 -20.10 -18.01 9.81
C ASP A 602 -21.08 -18.26 8.65
N VAL A 603 -22.28 -18.76 8.97
CA VAL A 603 -23.38 -18.92 8.03
C VAL A 603 -24.39 -17.78 8.28
N ALA A 604 -24.20 -16.69 7.54
CA ALA A 604 -25.00 -15.47 7.67
C ALA A 604 -26.46 -15.68 7.20
N SER A 605 -27.39 -14.92 7.78
CA SER A 605 -28.81 -14.89 7.38
C SER A 605 -29.14 -13.58 6.66
N PHE A 606 -29.71 -13.67 5.46
CA PHE A 606 -30.20 -12.52 4.70
C PHE A 606 -31.73 -12.59 4.54
N GLN A 607 -32.40 -11.44 4.60
CA GLN A 607 -33.87 -11.30 4.60
C GLN A 607 -34.64 -12.22 5.58
N GLY A 608 -34.02 -12.57 6.71
CA GLY A 608 -34.64 -13.42 7.74
C GLY A 608 -34.65 -14.92 7.41
N PHE A 609 -33.80 -15.36 6.47
CA PHE A 609 -33.63 -16.76 6.12
C PHE A 609 -33.23 -17.61 7.34
N THR A 610 -33.96 -18.70 7.56
CA THR A 610 -33.79 -19.60 8.71
C THR A 610 -33.92 -21.09 8.33
N ASP A 611 -33.93 -21.42 7.03
CA ASP A 611 -33.92 -22.82 6.59
C ASP A 611 -32.51 -23.43 6.78
N PRO A 612 -32.39 -24.71 7.16
CA PRO A 612 -31.08 -25.32 7.43
C PRO A 612 -30.18 -25.39 6.20
N VAL A 613 -28.93 -24.98 6.36
CA VAL A 613 -27.85 -25.03 5.36
C VAL A 613 -27.01 -26.27 5.61
N THR A 614 -27.03 -27.20 4.66
CA THR A 614 -26.16 -28.39 4.67
C THR A 614 -24.79 -27.99 4.14
N LEU A 615 -23.75 -28.19 4.94
CA LEU A 615 -22.36 -27.94 4.56
C LEU A 615 -21.72 -29.20 3.96
N SER A 616 -20.82 -29.00 3.00
CA SER A 616 -20.11 -30.05 2.27
C SER A 616 -18.78 -29.51 1.73
N TYR A 617 -17.88 -30.39 1.30
CA TYR A 617 -16.71 -29.99 0.51
C TYR A 617 -16.97 -30.32 -0.97
N ASP A 618 -16.65 -29.37 -1.84
CA ASP A 618 -16.83 -29.40 -3.28
C ASP A 618 -15.45 -29.35 -3.96
N ASN A 619 -15.24 -30.24 -4.94
CA ASN A 619 -13.94 -30.48 -5.60
C ASN A 619 -12.76 -30.78 -4.65
N LEU A 620 -13.03 -31.39 -3.49
CA LEU A 620 -11.98 -31.81 -2.54
C LEU A 620 -11.02 -32.83 -3.19
N PRO A 621 -9.69 -32.60 -3.23
CA PRO A 621 -8.77 -33.48 -3.95
C PRO A 621 -8.58 -34.86 -3.31
N THR A 622 -8.03 -35.81 -4.07
CA THR A 622 -7.64 -37.12 -3.52
C THR A 622 -6.55 -36.94 -2.45
N GLY A 623 -6.68 -37.68 -1.35
CA GLY A 623 -5.82 -37.55 -0.16
C GLY A 623 -6.32 -36.54 0.88
N PHE A 624 -7.28 -35.67 0.52
CA PHE A 624 -7.95 -34.79 1.49
C PHE A 624 -9.27 -35.40 2.01
N SER A 625 -9.62 -35.05 3.24
CA SER A 625 -10.92 -35.33 3.85
C SER A 625 -11.29 -34.24 4.86
N GLY A 626 -12.53 -34.24 5.37
CA GLY A 626 -12.93 -33.28 6.40
C GLY A 626 -14.29 -33.57 7.02
N ASN A 627 -14.63 -32.82 8.07
CA ASN A 627 -15.94 -32.86 8.72
C ASN A 627 -16.35 -31.46 9.22
N PHE A 628 -17.63 -31.33 9.59
CA PHE A 628 -18.22 -30.10 10.11
C PHE A 628 -18.78 -30.36 11.51
N SER A 629 -18.46 -29.49 12.48
CA SER A 629 -18.90 -29.66 13.88
C SER A 629 -20.40 -29.42 14.08
N ASN A 630 -21.02 -28.62 13.21
CA ASN A 630 -22.46 -28.33 13.20
C ASN A 630 -22.98 -28.39 11.75
N ASN A 631 -23.80 -29.38 11.42
CA ASN A 631 -24.27 -29.58 10.04
C ASN A 631 -25.59 -30.39 10.03
N PRO A 632 -26.69 -29.87 9.46
CA PRO A 632 -26.84 -28.54 8.84
C PRO A 632 -26.87 -27.40 9.87
N VAL A 633 -26.37 -26.23 9.48
CA VAL A 633 -26.40 -25.00 10.27
C VAL A 633 -27.72 -24.26 10.02
N VAL A 634 -28.37 -23.75 11.06
CA VAL A 634 -29.53 -22.84 10.91
C VAL A 634 -29.03 -21.40 10.95
N PRO A 635 -29.22 -20.58 9.90
CA PRO A 635 -28.73 -19.20 9.89
C PRO A 635 -29.59 -18.27 10.78
N PRO A 636 -29.00 -17.20 11.37
CA PRO A 636 -27.57 -16.98 11.50
C PRO A 636 -26.95 -17.96 12.51
N GLY A 637 -25.85 -18.62 12.15
CA GLY A 637 -25.22 -19.63 13.00
C GLY A 637 -23.86 -20.06 12.48
N THR A 638 -23.13 -20.86 13.27
CA THR A 638 -21.73 -21.21 13.00
C THR A 638 -21.49 -22.71 12.88
N SER A 639 -20.38 -23.08 12.25
CA SER A 639 -19.77 -24.41 12.32
C SER A 639 -18.24 -24.27 12.35
N ILE A 640 -17.54 -25.31 12.78
CA ILE A 640 -16.10 -25.46 12.52
C ILE A 640 -15.97 -26.50 11.40
N ALA A 641 -15.17 -26.20 10.38
CA ALA A 641 -14.84 -27.12 9.29
C ALA A 641 -13.41 -27.64 9.50
N GLN A 642 -13.32 -28.90 9.94
CA GLN A 642 -12.03 -29.56 10.20
C GLN A 642 -11.58 -30.32 8.95
N LEU A 643 -10.45 -29.92 8.39
CA LEU A 643 -9.79 -30.59 7.26
C LEU A 643 -8.66 -31.50 7.73
N PHE A 644 -8.39 -32.53 6.92
CA PHE A 644 -7.26 -33.44 7.05
C PHE A 644 -6.67 -33.73 5.67
N ALA A 645 -5.35 -33.86 5.59
CA ALA A 645 -4.63 -34.41 4.45
C ALA A 645 -3.90 -35.68 4.88
N ASP A 646 -3.95 -36.74 4.07
CA ASP A 646 -3.13 -37.93 4.27
C ASP A 646 -1.76 -37.80 3.57
N SER A 647 -0.84 -38.72 3.88
CA SER A 647 0.52 -38.72 3.34
C SER A 647 0.64 -39.18 1.86
N THR A 648 -0.49 -39.28 1.14
CA THR A 648 -0.49 -39.49 -0.32
C THR A 648 -0.64 -38.19 -1.12
N VAL A 649 -0.98 -37.08 -0.46
CA VAL A 649 -1.04 -35.76 -1.09
C VAL A 649 0.36 -35.32 -1.51
N SER A 650 0.56 -35.04 -2.80
CA SER A 650 1.82 -34.49 -3.32
C SER A 650 2.06 -33.04 -2.87
N SER A 651 3.31 -32.59 -2.83
CA SER A 651 3.61 -31.16 -2.65
C SER A 651 3.04 -30.31 -3.79
N GLY A 652 2.43 -29.17 -3.46
CA GLY A 652 1.75 -28.30 -4.42
C GLY A 652 0.69 -27.42 -3.76
N LEU A 653 0.05 -26.55 -4.55
CA LEU A 653 -1.11 -25.75 -4.11
C LEU A 653 -2.41 -26.44 -4.57
N TYR A 654 -3.33 -26.63 -3.63
CA TYR A 654 -4.64 -27.22 -3.86
C TYR A 654 -5.73 -26.21 -3.58
N ASN A 655 -6.67 -26.02 -4.50
CA ASN A 655 -7.84 -25.17 -4.33
C ASN A 655 -9.10 -26.02 -4.38
N PHE A 656 -9.97 -25.87 -3.38
CA PHE A 656 -11.27 -26.52 -3.28
C PHE A 656 -12.26 -25.58 -2.60
N ARG A 657 -13.52 -26.01 -2.41
CA ARG A 657 -14.56 -25.13 -1.88
C ARG A 657 -15.34 -25.77 -0.74
N ILE A 658 -15.68 -24.99 0.27
CA ILE A 658 -16.73 -25.33 1.22
C ILE A 658 -18.05 -24.90 0.58
N LYS A 659 -18.93 -25.87 0.33
CA LYS A 659 -20.23 -25.69 -0.31
C LYS A 659 -21.34 -25.80 0.72
N GLY A 660 -22.07 -24.70 0.91
CA GLY A 660 -23.35 -24.69 1.61
C GLY A 660 -24.51 -24.87 0.63
N MET A 661 -25.51 -25.66 1.01
CA MET A 661 -26.71 -25.91 0.22
C MET A 661 -27.96 -25.83 1.11
N SER A 662 -28.99 -25.11 0.65
CA SER A 662 -30.33 -25.20 1.22
C SER A 662 -31.39 -25.10 0.12
N GLY A 663 -32.28 -26.08 0.03
CA GLY A 663 -33.19 -26.23 -1.11
C GLY A 663 -32.40 -26.38 -2.42
N SER A 664 -32.59 -25.44 -3.35
CA SER A 664 -31.81 -25.30 -4.59
C SER A 664 -30.74 -24.19 -4.52
N THR A 665 -30.62 -23.49 -3.40
CA THR A 665 -29.68 -22.38 -3.21
C THR A 665 -28.34 -22.92 -2.77
N GLU A 666 -27.29 -22.60 -3.53
CA GLU A 666 -25.90 -22.95 -3.21
C GLU A 666 -25.09 -21.68 -2.91
N ARG A 667 -24.08 -21.83 -2.03
CA ARG A 667 -23.03 -20.84 -1.78
C ARG A 667 -21.70 -21.59 -1.64
N PHE A 668 -20.62 -20.92 -2.02
CA PHE A 668 -19.27 -21.44 -1.95
C PHE A 668 -18.39 -20.48 -1.16
N LEU A 669 -17.49 -21.04 -0.35
CA LEU A 669 -16.36 -20.35 0.24
C LEU A 669 -15.09 -21.05 -0.29
N ASN A 670 -14.18 -20.30 -0.90
CA ASN A 670 -12.95 -20.88 -1.43
C ASN A 670 -11.99 -21.24 -0.29
N VAL A 671 -11.23 -22.31 -0.46
CA VAL A 671 -10.19 -22.74 0.47
C VAL A 671 -8.98 -23.18 -0.33
N SER A 672 -7.80 -22.71 0.06
CA SER A 672 -6.52 -23.06 -0.55
C SER A 672 -5.61 -23.73 0.48
N ALA A 673 -4.92 -24.80 0.07
CA ALA A 673 -4.02 -25.57 0.92
C ALA A 673 -2.68 -25.83 0.18
N ARG A 674 -1.58 -25.33 0.73
CA ARG A 674 -0.22 -25.54 0.21
C ARG A 674 0.47 -26.67 0.97
N ALA A 675 0.84 -27.71 0.24
CA ALA A 675 1.53 -28.88 0.74
C ALA A 675 3.04 -28.79 0.45
N PHE A 676 3.87 -28.91 1.48
CA PHE A 676 5.33 -28.89 1.39
C PHE A 676 5.91 -30.31 1.49
N ALA A 677 6.93 -30.63 0.67
CA ALA A 677 7.54 -31.98 0.64
C ALA A 677 8.54 -32.24 1.78
N SER A 678 9.19 -31.19 2.29
CA SER A 678 10.27 -31.28 3.28
C SER A 678 10.51 -29.94 3.95
N ALA A 679 11.32 -29.95 5.02
CA ALA A 679 11.98 -28.75 5.52
C ALA A 679 12.87 -28.10 4.42
N PRO A 680 13.27 -26.82 4.56
CA PRO A 680 14.08 -26.13 3.56
C PRO A 680 15.54 -26.64 3.51
N SER A 681 16.29 -26.19 2.51
CA SER A 681 17.76 -26.25 2.53
C SER A 681 18.34 -25.26 3.54
N ALA A 682 19.53 -25.54 4.07
CA ALA A 682 20.29 -24.53 4.81
C ALA A 682 20.60 -23.31 3.91
N PRO A 683 20.47 -22.07 4.42
CA PRO A 683 20.77 -20.87 3.65
C PRO A 683 22.28 -20.67 3.48
N THR A 684 22.67 -19.85 2.51
CA THR A 684 24.07 -19.45 2.27
C THR A 684 24.23 -17.98 2.62
N LEU A 685 25.09 -17.70 3.62
CA LEU A 685 25.35 -16.36 4.14
C LEU A 685 26.06 -15.48 3.10
N ILE A 686 25.90 -14.16 3.21
CA ILE A 686 26.49 -13.16 2.30
C ILE A 686 27.33 -12.17 3.11
N ASP A 687 26.68 -11.32 3.91
CA ASP A 687 27.34 -10.32 4.76
C ASP A 687 26.88 -10.43 6.23
N PRO A 688 27.74 -10.14 7.24
CA PRO A 688 29.18 -9.89 7.12
C PRO A 688 29.94 -11.11 6.57
N ALA A 689 30.89 -10.83 5.67
CA ALA A 689 31.70 -11.85 5.02
C ALA A 689 32.56 -12.62 6.04
N ASP A 690 32.76 -13.91 5.79
CA ASP A 690 33.49 -14.82 6.68
C ASP A 690 34.96 -14.40 6.87
N GLY A 691 35.36 -14.23 8.13
CA GLY A 691 36.68 -13.73 8.54
C GLY A 691 36.85 -12.21 8.44
N SER A 692 35.77 -11.42 8.29
CA SER A 692 35.85 -9.95 8.25
C SER A 692 36.21 -9.34 9.61
N SER A 693 36.97 -8.25 9.60
CA SER A 693 37.44 -7.54 10.81
C SER A 693 37.11 -6.05 10.74
N GLY A 694 37.01 -5.37 11.89
CA GLY A 694 36.70 -3.94 11.93
C GLY A 694 35.24 -3.61 11.63
N VAL A 695 34.34 -4.61 11.74
CA VAL A 695 32.93 -4.50 11.39
C VAL A 695 32.20 -3.52 12.34
N ASN A 696 31.22 -2.80 11.82
CA ASN A 696 30.36 -1.93 12.62
C ASN A 696 29.60 -2.75 13.69
N THR A 697 29.38 -2.21 14.90
CA THR A 697 28.65 -2.88 15.97
C THR A 697 27.15 -3.03 15.73
N GLN A 698 26.58 -2.40 14.69
CA GLN A 698 25.24 -2.70 14.18
C GLN A 698 25.32 -3.07 12.68
N PRO A 699 25.88 -4.25 12.34
CA PRO A 699 25.99 -4.67 10.96
C PRO A 699 24.64 -5.19 10.44
N THR A 700 24.40 -5.08 9.13
CA THR A 700 23.24 -5.70 8.50
C THR A 700 23.65 -7.06 7.95
N PHE A 701 23.11 -8.11 8.58
CA PHE A 701 23.27 -9.49 8.16
C PHE A 701 22.39 -9.78 6.95
N THR A 702 22.92 -10.51 5.96
CA THR A 702 22.18 -10.89 4.75
C THR A 702 22.54 -12.31 4.29
N TRP A 703 21.56 -13.02 3.72
CA TRP A 703 21.74 -14.39 3.22
C TRP A 703 20.90 -14.66 1.96
N ASN A 704 21.24 -15.73 1.26
CA ASN A 704 20.48 -16.21 0.11
C ASN A 704 19.18 -16.88 0.57
N ALA A 705 18.08 -16.58 -0.12
CA ALA A 705 16.80 -17.25 0.10
C ALA A 705 16.89 -18.77 -0.13
N SER A 706 16.48 -19.56 0.87
CA SER A 706 16.32 -21.00 0.71
C SER A 706 14.99 -21.30 0.02
N ALA A 707 15.02 -22.19 -0.97
CA ALA A 707 13.81 -22.66 -1.62
C ALA A 707 12.85 -23.29 -0.57
N ILE A 708 11.55 -22.98 -0.71
CA ILE A 708 10.45 -23.41 0.18
C ILE A 708 10.61 -23.06 1.68
N ALA A 709 11.50 -22.13 2.05
CA ALA A 709 11.48 -21.49 3.36
C ALA A 709 10.32 -20.49 3.50
N GLN A 710 9.89 -20.28 4.73
CA GLN A 710 8.83 -19.34 5.13
C GLN A 710 9.33 -18.33 6.17
N SER A 711 10.32 -18.72 6.99
CA SER A 711 11.06 -17.84 7.87
C SER A 711 12.48 -18.36 8.10
N TYR A 712 13.30 -17.59 8.81
CA TYR A 712 14.69 -17.89 9.12
C TYR A 712 14.96 -17.52 10.58
N THR A 713 15.63 -18.41 11.31
CA THR A 713 16.18 -18.09 12.64
C THR A 713 17.65 -17.71 12.47
N ILE A 714 17.99 -16.46 12.78
CA ILE A 714 19.38 -15.99 12.85
C ILE A 714 19.89 -16.15 14.28
N GLN A 715 21.11 -16.69 14.40
CA GLN A 715 21.83 -16.79 15.66
C GLN A 715 23.18 -16.07 15.53
N ILE A 716 23.49 -15.22 16.50
CA ILE A 716 24.77 -14.51 16.67
C ILE A 716 25.20 -14.73 18.14
N ASP A 717 26.44 -15.16 18.35
CA ASP A 717 27.04 -15.49 19.65
C ASP A 717 28.51 -15.04 19.67
N ASP A 718 29.05 -14.59 20.81
CA ASP A 718 30.49 -14.39 21.00
C ASP A 718 31.24 -15.72 21.25
N ASP A 719 30.52 -16.78 21.65
CA ASP A 719 31.04 -18.13 21.85
C ASP A 719 30.77 -19.06 20.63
N ALA A 720 31.82 -19.70 20.12
CA ALA A 720 31.82 -20.43 18.84
C ALA A 720 30.91 -21.68 18.78
N ASP A 721 30.39 -22.15 19.92
CA ASP A 721 29.47 -23.30 19.98
C ASP A 721 27.99 -22.91 19.98
N PHE A 722 27.68 -21.61 20.03
CA PHE A 722 26.34 -21.02 20.11
C PHE A 722 25.55 -21.46 21.36
N SER A 723 26.19 -21.40 22.53
CA SER A 723 25.59 -21.81 23.80
C SER A 723 24.96 -20.68 24.62
N SER A 724 25.18 -19.41 24.26
CA SER A 724 24.57 -18.24 24.91
C SER A 724 24.38 -17.02 23.98
N PRO A 725 23.77 -17.20 22.79
CA PRO A 725 23.73 -16.17 21.76
C PRO A 725 23.06 -14.88 22.25
N GLU A 726 23.66 -13.71 21.96
CA GLU A 726 23.03 -12.42 22.25
C GLU A 726 21.78 -12.19 21.40
N ILE A 727 21.74 -12.83 20.22
CA ILE A 727 20.62 -12.76 19.28
C ILE A 727 20.27 -14.18 18.82
N ASP A 728 19.06 -14.61 19.14
CA ASP A 728 18.41 -15.82 18.61
C ASP A 728 16.99 -15.43 18.19
N GLU A 729 16.87 -14.87 16.98
CA GLU A 729 15.66 -14.22 16.49
C GLU A 729 15.16 -14.87 15.20
N THR A 730 13.83 -14.89 15.01
CA THR A 730 13.20 -15.45 13.79
C THR A 730 12.52 -14.36 12.97
N VAL A 731 12.89 -14.28 11.69
CA VAL A 731 12.47 -13.26 10.71
C VAL A 731 11.91 -13.91 9.45
N ASN A 732 10.99 -13.25 8.73
CA ASN A 732 10.43 -13.79 7.48
C ASN A 732 11.30 -13.46 6.24
N GLY A 733 12.05 -12.35 6.28
CA GLY A 733 12.94 -11.91 5.20
C GLY A 733 14.33 -12.57 5.21
N THR A 734 15.21 -12.16 4.28
CA THR A 734 16.59 -12.67 4.15
C THR A 734 17.67 -11.69 4.59
N SER A 735 17.31 -10.78 5.48
CA SER A 735 18.21 -9.82 6.12
C SER A 735 17.78 -9.53 7.56
N PHE A 736 18.73 -9.07 8.38
CA PHE A 736 18.50 -8.66 9.76
C PHE A 736 19.53 -7.61 10.19
N THR A 737 19.12 -6.63 10.99
CA THR A 737 20.01 -5.62 11.58
C THR A 737 19.71 -5.56 13.07
N PRO A 738 20.71 -5.75 13.97
CA PRO A 738 20.49 -5.67 15.41
C PRO A 738 19.86 -4.33 15.84
N ALA A 739 18.79 -4.38 16.64
CA ALA A 739 18.16 -3.19 17.22
C ALA A 739 18.94 -2.60 18.42
N SER A 740 20.11 -3.14 18.72
CA SER A 740 21.06 -2.67 19.72
C SER A 740 22.47 -3.04 19.27
N ALA A 741 23.44 -2.20 19.60
CA ALA A 741 24.83 -2.44 19.23
C ALA A 741 25.41 -3.68 19.95
N LEU A 742 26.10 -4.50 19.18
CA LEU A 742 27.03 -5.52 19.65
C LEU A 742 28.22 -4.87 20.38
N ASN A 743 29.00 -5.65 21.12
CA ASN A 743 30.20 -5.16 21.79
C ASN A 743 31.26 -4.73 20.75
N THR A 744 32.10 -3.74 21.08
CA THR A 744 33.27 -3.31 20.28
C THR A 744 34.46 -4.24 20.51
N ASP A 745 35.39 -4.32 19.55
CA ASP A 745 36.63 -5.13 19.61
C ASP A 745 36.35 -6.59 20.05
N THR A 746 35.25 -7.17 19.55
CA THR A 746 34.72 -8.47 19.96
C THR A 746 34.58 -9.40 18.75
N ASN A 747 35.00 -10.66 18.90
CA ASN A 747 34.82 -11.70 17.89
C ASN A 747 33.41 -12.30 17.99
N TYR A 748 32.74 -12.45 16.85
CA TYR A 748 31.37 -12.94 16.75
C TYR A 748 31.26 -14.08 15.74
N TYR A 749 30.43 -15.06 16.08
CA TYR A 749 30.06 -16.19 15.26
C TYR A 749 28.59 -16.05 14.88
N TRP A 750 28.25 -16.22 13.61
CA TRP A 750 26.85 -16.17 13.18
C TRP A 750 26.45 -17.27 12.20
N ARG A 751 25.18 -17.66 12.26
CA ARG A 751 24.57 -18.69 11.42
C ARG A 751 23.07 -18.45 11.24
N VAL A 752 22.50 -19.01 10.18
CA VAL A 752 21.06 -18.90 9.90
C VAL A 752 20.46 -20.27 9.62
N ILE A 753 19.28 -20.52 10.17
CA ILE A 753 18.49 -21.75 10.00
C ILE A 753 17.22 -21.37 9.23
N ALA A 754 16.92 -22.02 8.10
CA ALA A 754 15.69 -21.79 7.35
C ALA A 754 14.56 -22.70 7.86
N ASN A 755 13.34 -22.17 7.99
CA ASN A 755 12.19 -22.86 8.59
C ASN A 755 11.00 -22.90 7.61
N ASN A 756 10.19 -23.95 7.70
CA ASN A 756 8.82 -23.98 7.17
C ASN A 756 7.92 -24.94 8.00
N VAL A 757 6.68 -25.17 7.58
CA VAL A 757 5.72 -26.10 8.22
C VAL A 757 6.14 -27.58 8.28
N CYS A 758 7.19 -28.00 7.56
CA CYS A 758 7.85 -29.30 7.73
C CYS A 758 9.00 -29.28 8.75
N GLY A 759 9.30 -28.12 9.35
CA GLY A 759 10.37 -27.92 10.33
C GLY A 759 11.57 -27.13 9.81
N SER A 760 12.62 -27.13 10.62
CA SER A 760 13.88 -26.41 10.37
C SER A 760 14.83 -27.18 9.46
N SER A 761 15.60 -26.46 8.66
CA SER A 761 16.78 -26.95 7.96
C SER A 761 17.91 -27.28 8.95
N ALA A 762 19.03 -27.81 8.45
CA ALA A 762 20.29 -27.63 9.16
C ALA A 762 20.65 -26.14 9.19
N ALA A 763 21.43 -25.70 10.18
CA ALA A 763 22.04 -24.37 10.15
C ALA A 763 22.95 -24.22 8.92
N SER A 764 23.16 -22.98 8.49
CA SER A 764 24.20 -22.62 7.52
C SER A 764 25.59 -23.07 8.00
N ALA A 765 26.60 -22.93 7.12
CA ALA A 765 27.96 -22.78 7.62
C ALA A 765 27.99 -21.60 8.61
N VAL A 766 28.77 -21.73 9.69
CA VAL A 766 29.08 -20.61 10.59
C VAL A 766 30.02 -19.67 9.84
N SER A 767 29.71 -18.38 9.86
CA SER A 767 30.59 -17.29 9.41
C SER A 767 31.11 -16.54 10.64
N THR A 768 32.36 -16.08 10.61
CA THR A 768 32.94 -15.31 11.72
C THR A 768 33.20 -13.86 11.30
N PHE A 769 33.14 -12.94 12.26
CA PHE A 769 33.63 -11.58 12.08
C PHE A 769 34.15 -11.00 13.40
N SER A 770 34.89 -9.88 13.36
CA SER A 770 35.16 -9.07 14.55
C SER A 770 34.64 -7.65 14.39
N THR A 771 34.03 -7.12 15.45
CA THR A 771 33.66 -5.71 15.51
C THR A 771 34.92 -4.85 15.72
N GLY A 772 34.95 -3.65 15.14
CA GLY A 772 36.07 -2.73 15.34
C GLY A 772 36.07 -2.06 16.71
N LEU A 773 37.23 -1.53 17.10
CA LEU A 773 37.30 -0.43 18.07
C LEU A 773 36.61 0.78 17.43
N LEU A 774 35.61 1.36 18.11
CA LEU A 774 34.71 2.36 17.53
C LEU A 774 34.67 3.61 18.40
N VAL A 775 35.51 4.61 18.08
CA VAL A 775 35.51 5.90 18.81
C VAL A 775 34.63 6.88 18.05
N CYS A 776 33.54 7.32 18.67
CA CYS A 776 32.52 8.18 18.06
C CYS A 776 32.33 9.51 18.79
N LEU A 777 31.94 10.54 18.03
CA LEU A 777 31.44 11.80 18.56
C LEU A 777 30.13 12.18 17.86
N ALA A 778 29.11 12.55 18.63
CA ALA A 778 27.81 13.03 18.13
C ALA A 778 27.67 14.55 18.34
N PRO A 779 28.41 15.40 17.58
CA PRO A 779 28.55 16.81 17.92
C PRO A 779 27.30 17.64 17.61
N ASN A 780 26.38 17.11 16.78
CA ASN A 780 25.19 17.83 16.29
C ASN A 780 25.55 19.24 15.77
N LEU A 781 26.63 19.32 14.98
CA LEU A 781 27.33 20.54 14.62
C LEU A 781 26.78 21.13 13.31
N PRO A 782 26.15 22.32 13.30
CA PRO A 782 25.62 22.92 12.09
C PRO A 782 26.71 23.21 11.06
N ILE A 783 26.43 22.88 9.80
CA ILE A 783 27.29 23.12 8.65
C ILE A 783 27.02 24.55 8.14
N PRO A 784 28.05 25.40 7.94
CA PRO A 784 27.87 26.78 7.51
C PRO A 784 27.76 26.90 5.98
N ASP A 785 26.57 27.27 5.49
CA ASP A 785 26.26 27.71 4.12
C ASP A 785 27.35 28.62 3.53
N ASN A 786 27.82 28.30 2.32
CA ASN A 786 28.79 29.05 1.53
C ASN A 786 30.07 29.49 2.27
N ASN A 787 30.64 28.60 3.06
CA ASN A 787 31.81 28.88 3.88
C ASN A 787 32.94 27.87 3.68
N VAL A 788 33.82 28.18 2.73
CA VAL A 788 35.08 27.48 2.41
C VAL A 788 36.06 27.31 3.58
N THR A 789 35.86 27.97 4.72
CA THR A 789 36.65 27.74 5.94
C THR A 789 36.11 26.56 6.76
N GLY A 790 34.80 26.33 6.67
CA GLY A 790 34.07 25.31 7.38
C GLY A 790 33.94 25.52 8.89
N VAL A 791 33.44 24.47 9.54
CA VAL A 791 33.52 24.21 10.97
C VAL A 791 34.50 23.05 11.23
N ILE A 792 34.90 22.85 12.48
CA ILE A 792 35.74 21.73 12.92
C ILE A 792 35.02 21.03 14.08
N SER A 793 34.94 19.70 14.01
CA SER A 793 34.64 18.83 15.14
C SER A 793 35.95 18.19 15.62
N ILE A 794 36.15 18.08 16.94
CA ILE A 794 37.34 17.47 17.53
C ILE A 794 36.91 16.26 18.36
N LEU A 795 37.36 15.09 17.95
CA LEU A 795 37.22 13.82 18.66
C LEU A 795 38.54 13.52 19.36
N ASN A 796 38.49 13.07 20.61
CA ASN A 796 39.67 12.68 21.38
C ASN A 796 39.67 11.15 21.53
N ALA A 797 40.67 10.48 20.98
CA ALA A 797 40.91 9.05 21.14
C ALA A 797 41.81 8.84 22.37
N ALA A 798 41.38 7.95 23.28
CA ALA A 798 42.15 7.61 24.48
C ALA A 798 43.06 6.40 24.24
N ASP A 799 42.62 5.49 23.38
CA ASP A 799 43.21 4.18 23.12
C ASP A 799 44.57 4.32 22.43
N VAL A 800 45.57 3.57 22.91
CA VAL A 800 46.95 3.65 22.44
C VAL A 800 47.29 2.54 21.46
N GLY A 801 48.09 2.85 20.44
CA GLY A 801 48.54 1.87 19.47
C GLY A 801 48.91 2.47 18.12
N ALA A 802 49.72 1.72 17.36
CA ALA A 802 50.02 2.06 15.98
C ALA A 802 48.87 1.60 15.06
N ILE A 803 48.37 2.49 14.22
CA ILE A 803 47.30 2.21 13.24
C ILE A 803 47.83 1.24 12.17
N GLU A 804 47.22 0.07 12.02
CA GLU A 804 47.46 -0.82 10.87
C GLU A 804 46.49 -0.53 9.72
N ASP A 805 45.26 -0.11 10.06
CA ASP A 805 44.20 0.32 9.15
C ASP A 805 43.23 1.29 9.85
N LEU A 806 42.46 2.10 9.10
CA LEU A 806 41.56 3.11 9.67
C LEU A 806 40.36 3.40 8.77
N ASN A 807 39.16 3.10 9.28
CA ASN A 807 37.89 3.48 8.66
C ASN A 807 37.24 4.70 9.35
N VAL A 808 36.39 5.44 8.64
CA VAL A 808 35.74 6.66 9.15
C VAL A 808 34.25 6.70 8.83
N SER A 809 33.39 6.63 9.85
CA SER A 809 31.94 6.75 9.68
C SER A 809 31.48 8.20 9.81
N ILE A 810 30.54 8.63 8.95
CA ILE A 810 29.94 9.97 8.95
C ILE A 810 28.42 9.85 8.79
N ASN A 811 27.67 10.38 9.76
CA ASN A 811 26.24 10.63 9.66
C ASN A 811 25.99 12.15 9.70
N ALA A 812 25.51 12.72 8.59
CA ALA A 812 25.26 14.14 8.47
C ALA A 812 24.00 14.42 7.63
N SER A 813 23.16 15.34 8.10
CA SER A 813 22.02 15.83 7.34
C SER A 813 22.44 17.02 6.47
N HIS A 814 22.06 17.06 5.19
CA HIS A 814 22.24 18.20 4.28
C HIS A 814 21.26 18.10 3.10
N THR A 815 20.76 19.23 2.61
CA THR A 815 19.80 19.25 1.47
C THR A 815 20.45 19.26 0.08
N TRP A 816 21.80 19.31 0.01
CA TRP A 816 22.57 19.11 -1.21
C TRP A 816 23.98 18.59 -0.86
N VAL A 817 24.30 17.34 -1.14
CA VAL A 817 25.59 16.75 -0.72
C VAL A 817 26.76 17.13 -1.64
N GLY A 818 26.49 17.44 -2.92
CA GLY A 818 27.48 17.87 -3.93
C GLY A 818 28.19 19.21 -3.66
N ASP A 819 27.84 19.88 -2.57
CA ASP A 819 28.46 21.12 -2.11
C ASP A 819 29.39 20.91 -0.91
N LEU A 820 29.34 19.74 -0.26
CA LEU A 820 30.11 19.46 0.95
C LEU A 820 31.53 18.98 0.66
N LYS A 821 32.47 19.46 1.49
CA LYS A 821 33.81 18.90 1.63
C LYS A 821 34.08 18.53 3.09
N PHE A 822 34.61 17.33 3.30
CA PHE A 822 35.08 16.81 4.59
C PHE A 822 36.58 16.47 4.49
N SER A 823 37.37 16.95 5.46
CA SER A 823 38.80 16.63 5.58
C SER A 823 39.10 16.15 7.00
N LEU A 824 39.84 15.05 7.14
CA LEU A 824 40.25 14.50 8.44
C LEU A 824 41.73 14.81 8.70
N ARG A 825 42.05 15.24 9.93
CA ARG A 825 43.39 15.57 10.37
C ARG A 825 43.68 14.95 11.74
N HIS A 826 44.73 14.12 11.82
CA HIS A 826 45.30 13.73 13.11
C HIS A 826 46.21 14.87 13.59
N VAL A 827 45.89 15.46 14.74
CA VAL A 827 46.50 16.71 15.22
C VAL A 827 47.97 16.56 15.59
N ALA A 828 48.37 15.46 16.25
CA ALA A 828 49.74 15.29 16.74
C ALA A 828 50.76 15.03 15.61
N SER A 829 50.38 14.23 14.61
CA SER A 829 51.17 14.01 13.39
C SER A 829 51.11 15.17 12.40
N ASN A 830 50.02 15.95 12.44
CA ASN A 830 49.64 16.93 11.43
C ASN A 830 49.43 16.31 10.03
N THR A 831 49.20 14.99 9.93
CA THR A 831 48.70 14.36 8.70
C THR A 831 47.27 14.81 8.45
N THR A 832 46.92 15.07 7.18
CA THR A 832 45.57 15.51 6.78
C THR A 832 45.24 14.94 5.42
N ILE A 833 44.02 14.42 5.26
CA ILE A 833 43.48 13.93 4.00
C ILE A 833 42.10 14.54 3.72
N ASP A 834 41.74 14.62 2.45
CA ASP A 834 40.36 14.91 2.02
C ASP A 834 39.57 13.60 1.91
N LEU A 835 38.51 13.47 2.72
CA LEU A 835 37.64 12.30 2.76
C LEU A 835 36.57 12.35 1.67
N ILE A 836 35.93 13.51 1.54
CA ILE A 836 34.81 13.80 0.65
C ILE A 836 35.07 15.20 0.06
N ASP A 837 35.02 15.39 -1.25
CA ASP A 837 35.24 16.71 -1.88
C ASP A 837 34.28 16.99 -3.04
N ARG A 838 33.04 17.38 -2.70
CA ARG A 838 31.94 17.69 -3.63
C ARG A 838 31.50 16.50 -4.51
N PRO A 839 30.99 15.40 -3.93
CA PRO A 839 30.58 14.19 -4.65
C PRO A 839 29.82 14.48 -5.94
N GLY A 840 30.26 13.87 -7.03
CA GLY A 840 29.73 14.08 -8.38
C GLY A 840 30.45 15.18 -9.17
N VAL A 841 31.56 15.75 -8.70
CA VAL A 841 32.35 16.78 -9.42
C VAL A 841 33.65 16.16 -9.94
N PRO A 842 33.99 16.25 -11.24
CA PRO A 842 33.42 17.12 -12.28
C PRO A 842 32.36 16.44 -13.17
N GLY A 843 31.74 15.33 -12.74
CA GLY A 843 30.68 14.66 -13.52
C GLY A 843 29.44 15.55 -13.72
N SER A 844 29.17 16.41 -12.75
CA SER A 844 28.13 17.44 -12.68
C SER A 844 28.78 18.81 -12.43
N THR A 845 28.07 19.90 -12.76
CA THR A 845 28.49 21.28 -12.41
C THR A 845 28.21 21.63 -10.94
N PHE A 846 27.33 20.86 -10.28
CA PHE A 846 26.83 21.12 -8.93
C PHE A 846 27.01 19.91 -7.99
N GLY A 847 27.77 18.89 -8.42
CA GLY A 847 27.86 17.62 -7.71
C GLY A 847 26.51 16.88 -7.62
N CYS A 848 26.35 16.13 -6.53
CA CYS A 848 25.21 15.31 -6.17
C CYS A 848 24.07 16.12 -5.53
N SER A 849 22.89 16.11 -6.15
CA SER A 849 21.71 16.87 -5.75
C SER A 849 20.75 16.13 -4.81
N PHE A 850 21.24 15.13 -4.07
CA PHE A 850 20.44 14.37 -3.11
C PHE A 850 20.90 14.64 -1.67
N ASN A 851 20.08 14.21 -0.72
CA ASN A 851 20.16 14.62 0.68
C ASN A 851 20.98 13.64 1.54
N ASN A 852 21.66 14.18 2.55
CA ASN A 852 22.26 13.48 3.68
C ASN A 852 23.40 12.48 3.34
N ILE A 853 24.17 12.15 4.38
CA ILE A 853 25.29 11.21 4.37
C ILE A 853 25.07 10.25 5.55
N ASP A 854 25.18 8.95 5.31
CA ASP A 854 25.22 7.89 6.33
C ASP A 854 26.13 6.76 5.85
N ALA A 855 27.43 7.08 5.78
CA ALA A 855 28.43 6.27 5.08
C ALA A 855 29.66 6.02 5.94
N THR A 856 30.24 4.83 5.78
CA THR A 856 31.59 4.51 6.28
C THR A 856 32.58 4.65 5.13
N LEU A 857 33.69 5.31 5.37
CA LEU A 857 34.77 5.51 4.41
C LEU A 857 35.91 4.55 4.72
N ASP A 858 36.34 3.84 3.68
CA ASP A 858 37.26 2.70 3.73
C ASP A 858 38.02 2.65 2.39
N ASP A 859 39.36 2.68 2.41
CA ASP A 859 40.14 2.76 1.17
C ASP A 859 40.33 1.42 0.42
N ALA A 860 39.96 0.30 1.05
CA ALA A 860 39.80 -1.02 0.42
C ALA A 860 38.46 -1.16 -0.34
N SER A 861 37.48 -0.27 -0.11
CA SER A 861 36.24 -0.24 -0.89
C SER A 861 36.49 -0.03 -2.38
N ALA A 862 35.67 -0.67 -3.21
CA ALA A 862 35.70 -0.54 -4.68
C ALA A 862 34.74 0.55 -5.22
N GLN A 863 34.01 1.27 -4.35
CA GLN A 863 32.98 2.25 -4.74
C GLN A 863 33.40 3.68 -4.36
N PRO A 864 33.88 4.52 -5.31
CA PRO A 864 34.35 5.86 -4.96
C PRO A 864 33.22 6.78 -4.47
N VAL A 865 33.46 7.44 -3.34
CA VAL A 865 32.54 8.43 -2.76
C VAL A 865 32.25 9.56 -3.75
N GLU A 866 33.24 9.94 -4.56
CA GLU A 866 33.13 10.94 -5.63
C GLU A 866 32.12 10.59 -6.74
N THR A 867 31.79 9.31 -6.91
CA THR A 867 30.84 8.84 -7.93
C THR A 867 29.52 8.34 -7.35
N THR A 868 29.37 8.38 -6.03
CA THR A 868 28.16 7.90 -5.33
C THR A 868 27.15 9.04 -5.16
N CYS A 869 25.89 8.79 -5.52
CA CYS A 869 24.80 9.76 -5.41
C CYS A 869 23.43 9.06 -5.43
N ASN A 870 23.06 8.46 -4.29
CA ASN A 870 21.85 7.67 -4.14
C ASN A 870 20.58 8.56 -4.15
N SER A 871 19.53 8.13 -4.86
CA SER A 871 18.27 8.87 -5.00
C SER A 871 17.17 8.47 -4.00
N SER A 872 17.35 7.38 -3.26
CA SER A 872 16.32 6.72 -2.42
C SER A 872 16.71 6.55 -0.94
N GLY A 873 17.72 7.29 -0.47
CA GLY A 873 18.20 7.27 0.91
C GLY A 873 19.19 8.41 1.15
N PRO A 874 20.09 8.30 2.15
CA PRO A 874 21.26 9.15 2.23
C PRO A 874 22.07 9.06 0.93
N ALA A 875 22.34 10.23 0.32
CA ALA A 875 22.98 10.37 -0.98
C ALA A 875 24.35 9.68 -1.05
N LEU A 876 25.06 9.66 0.08
CA LEU A 876 26.16 8.75 0.35
C LEU A 876 25.71 7.77 1.43
N ALA A 877 25.73 6.47 1.13
CA ALA A 877 25.41 5.40 2.07
C ALA A 877 26.27 4.15 1.81
N GLY A 878 26.45 3.31 2.84
CA GLY A 878 27.26 2.09 2.75
C GLY A 878 28.75 2.34 2.95
N VAL A 879 29.59 1.46 2.40
CA VAL A 879 31.05 1.49 2.55
C VAL A 879 31.72 2.00 1.28
N LEU A 880 32.30 3.21 1.32
CA LEU A 880 32.75 3.97 0.13
C LEU A 880 34.23 4.32 0.20
N GLN A 881 34.91 4.34 -0.94
CA GLN A 881 36.31 4.75 -1.03
C GLN A 881 36.45 6.28 -0.95
N PRO A 882 37.22 6.82 0.01
CA PRO A 882 37.41 8.27 0.18
C PRO A 882 38.19 8.90 -0.98
N ASN A 883 38.08 10.23 -1.12
CA ASN A 883 38.81 11.00 -2.15
C ASN A 883 40.35 10.89 -2.03
N GLN A 884 40.87 10.59 -0.83
CA GLN A 884 42.27 10.30 -0.56
C GLN A 884 42.37 9.11 0.42
N PRO A 885 43.37 8.22 0.28
CA PRO A 885 43.45 6.99 1.06
C PRO A 885 43.67 7.24 2.55
N LEU A 886 42.96 6.47 3.37
CA LEU A 886 43.06 6.45 4.83
C LEU A 886 44.37 5.81 5.30
N SER A 887 44.98 4.95 4.48
CA SER A 887 46.32 4.39 4.69
C SER A 887 47.44 5.42 4.86
N ALA A 888 47.16 6.72 4.62
CA ALA A 888 48.03 7.83 4.99
C ALA A 888 48.24 7.98 6.51
N PHE A 889 47.40 7.37 7.35
CA PHE A 889 47.54 7.36 8.81
C PHE A 889 48.26 6.11 9.36
N ASN A 890 48.54 5.10 8.54
CA ASN A 890 49.03 3.81 9.04
C ASN A 890 50.49 3.93 9.52
N GLY A 891 50.80 3.27 10.64
CA GLY A 891 52.05 3.41 11.37
C GLY A 891 52.15 4.68 12.24
N LEU A 892 51.10 5.51 12.31
CA LEU A 892 50.98 6.57 13.31
C LEU A 892 50.33 6.03 14.59
N GLU A 893 50.63 6.69 15.70
CA GLU A 893 49.88 6.55 16.95
C GLU A 893 48.41 6.98 16.77
N PHE A 894 47.47 6.25 17.37
CA PHE A 894 46.04 6.56 17.31
C PHE A 894 45.58 7.54 18.40
N SER A 895 46.16 7.46 19.60
CA SER A 895 45.77 8.29 20.74
C SER A 895 45.97 9.79 20.49
N GLY A 896 45.01 10.60 20.97
CA GLY A 896 45.02 12.05 20.86
C GLY A 896 43.87 12.65 20.05
N ASP A 897 44.05 13.89 19.60
CA ASP A 897 43.00 14.68 18.95
C ASP A 897 42.92 14.43 17.43
N TRP A 898 41.70 14.16 16.96
CA TRP A 898 41.31 14.03 15.56
C TRP A 898 40.35 15.16 15.18
N GLU A 899 40.74 15.98 14.21
CA GLU A 899 39.95 17.07 13.66
C GLU A 899 39.23 16.64 12.38
N LEU A 900 37.89 16.59 12.40
CA LEU A 900 37.08 16.56 11.18
C LEU A 900 36.68 17.99 10.81
N ARG A 901 37.18 18.50 9.68
CA ARG A 901 36.75 19.78 9.08
C ARG A 901 35.62 19.54 8.09
N ILE A 902 34.58 20.36 8.14
CA ILE A 902 33.40 20.29 7.27
C ILE A 902 33.06 21.67 6.72
N SER A 903 33.01 21.82 5.40
CA SER A 903 32.69 23.07 4.71
C SER A 903 31.68 22.87 3.60
N ASP A 904 30.71 23.79 3.51
CA ASP A 904 29.90 23.99 2.30
C ASP A 904 30.65 24.90 1.31
N LEU A 905 30.63 24.51 0.03
CA LEU A 905 31.35 25.14 -1.08
C LEU A 905 30.42 25.69 -2.19
N ALA A 906 29.09 25.70 -1.99
CA ALA A 906 28.15 26.51 -2.79
C ALA A 906 27.21 27.28 -1.85
N GLY A 907 25.96 27.55 -2.20
CA GLY A 907 25.08 28.21 -1.23
C GLY A 907 23.62 28.30 -1.62
N GLY A 908 22.77 28.20 -0.60
CA GLY A 908 21.33 28.01 -0.70
C GLY A 908 20.81 26.89 0.20
N ASP A 909 21.70 25.99 0.61
CA ASP A 909 21.42 24.77 1.37
C ASP A 909 22.09 24.82 2.75
N THR A 910 21.65 23.96 3.67
CA THR A 910 22.19 23.89 5.05
C THR A 910 22.05 22.49 5.63
N GLY A 911 22.75 22.23 6.73
CA GLY A 911 22.59 20.98 7.47
C GLY A 911 23.45 20.88 8.72
N THR A 912 23.74 19.65 9.15
CA THR A 912 24.33 19.34 10.46
C THR A 912 25.11 18.03 10.39
N VAL A 913 26.31 18.00 10.98
CA VAL A 913 27.01 16.73 11.29
C VAL A 913 26.41 16.17 12.57
N ASN A 914 25.63 15.10 12.43
CA ASN A 914 24.92 14.48 13.55
C ASN A 914 25.91 13.66 14.39
N GLN A 915 26.67 12.79 13.71
CA GLN A 915 27.70 11.93 14.28
C GLN A 915 28.85 11.70 13.29
N TRP A 916 30.05 11.48 13.81
CA TRP A 916 31.15 10.87 13.06
C TRP A 916 32.00 10.01 13.99
N CYS A 917 32.70 9.02 13.43
CA CYS A 917 33.51 8.08 14.18
C CYS A 917 34.80 7.75 13.44
N VAL A 918 35.85 7.42 14.19
CA VAL A 918 37.08 6.78 13.69
C VAL A 918 37.10 5.33 14.17
N VAL A 919 37.47 4.42 13.27
CA VAL A 919 37.38 2.96 13.44
C VAL A 919 38.73 2.35 13.07
N PRO A 920 39.73 2.38 13.97
CA PRO A 920 41.05 1.83 13.68
C PRO A 920 41.08 0.30 13.80
N VAL A 921 42.00 -0.30 13.05
CA VAL A 921 42.67 -1.54 13.46
C VAL A 921 44.01 -1.12 14.07
N LEU A 922 44.23 -1.46 15.34
CA LEU A 922 45.46 -1.13 16.07
C LEU A 922 46.36 -2.36 16.20
N ALA A 923 47.64 -2.17 15.87
CA ALA A 923 48.68 -3.19 16.00
C ALA A 923 48.74 -3.75 17.44
N ALA A 924 48.80 -5.07 17.57
CA ALA A 924 48.93 -5.74 18.86
C ALA A 924 50.18 -5.24 19.62
N ILE A 925 49.99 -4.88 20.89
CA ILE A 925 51.07 -4.30 21.72
C ILE A 925 52.00 -5.45 22.18
N PRO A 926 53.30 -5.43 21.86
CA PRO A 926 54.19 -6.52 22.26
C PRO A 926 54.30 -6.62 23.78
N GLY A 927 53.80 -7.71 24.35
CA GLY A 927 53.77 -7.96 25.80
C GLY A 927 52.39 -7.84 26.45
N ASP A 928 51.41 -7.26 25.75
CA ASP A 928 50.00 -7.41 26.09
C ASP A 928 49.62 -8.90 25.94
N LEU A 929 48.98 -9.46 26.96
CA LEU A 929 48.64 -10.88 27.08
C LEU A 929 47.17 -11.11 27.47
N ASN A 930 46.41 -10.05 27.73
CA ASN A 930 44.97 -10.08 27.98
C ASN A 930 44.15 -9.32 26.91
N ASP A 931 44.82 -8.64 25.99
CA ASP A 931 44.28 -7.77 24.93
C ASP A 931 43.54 -6.53 25.47
N ASP A 932 43.92 -6.04 26.66
CA ASP A 932 43.32 -4.83 27.27
C ASP A 932 43.98 -3.51 26.81
N ARG A 933 44.93 -3.60 25.87
CA ARG A 933 45.72 -2.50 25.30
C ARG A 933 46.67 -1.83 26.31
N CYS A 934 46.95 -2.48 27.43
CA CYS A 934 48.02 -2.14 28.37
C CYS A 934 49.17 -3.17 28.31
N VAL A 935 50.24 -2.92 29.08
CA VAL A 935 51.22 -3.93 29.45
C VAL A 935 51.51 -3.73 30.94
N ASP A 936 50.90 -4.53 31.80
CA ASP A 936 50.95 -4.35 33.25
C ASP A 936 51.11 -5.64 34.10
N ILE A 937 50.84 -5.50 35.41
CA ILE A 937 50.97 -6.56 36.41
C ILE A 937 50.03 -7.75 36.18
N ASP A 938 48.94 -7.58 35.43
CA ASP A 938 48.02 -8.64 35.05
C ASP A 938 48.61 -9.50 33.92
N ASP A 939 49.23 -8.92 32.88
CA ASP A 939 50.04 -9.65 31.88
C ASP A 939 51.21 -10.36 32.53
N MET A 940 51.89 -9.68 33.46
CA MET A 940 52.94 -10.29 34.26
C MET A 940 52.42 -11.47 35.07
N SER A 941 51.16 -11.45 35.50
CA SER A 941 50.51 -12.55 36.22
C SER A 941 50.14 -13.70 35.29
N LEU A 942 49.68 -13.43 34.07
CA LEU A 942 49.43 -14.41 33.00
C LEU A 942 50.74 -15.09 32.56
N LEU A 943 51.78 -14.32 32.23
CA LEU A 943 53.10 -14.84 31.89
C LEU A 943 53.71 -15.65 33.03
N LEU A 944 53.56 -15.20 34.29
CA LEU A 944 53.98 -15.99 35.46
C LEU A 944 53.16 -17.28 35.63
N ALA A 945 51.90 -17.34 35.20
CA ALA A 945 51.13 -18.59 35.14
C ALA A 945 51.63 -19.50 34.01
N ALA A 946 51.85 -18.97 32.80
CA ALA A 946 52.39 -19.71 31.66
C ALA A 946 53.78 -20.32 31.97
N ILE A 947 54.68 -19.56 32.58
CA ILE A 947 56.01 -20.03 33.03
C ILE A 947 55.89 -21.13 34.08
N ARG A 948 54.96 -21.00 35.05
CA ARG A 948 54.71 -22.04 36.08
C ARG A 948 54.19 -23.34 35.46
N ASN A 949 53.31 -23.22 34.47
CA ASN A 949 52.70 -24.34 33.77
C ASN A 949 53.60 -24.95 32.68
N ARG A 950 54.71 -24.28 32.33
CA ARG A 950 55.62 -24.61 31.21
C ARG A 950 54.90 -24.60 29.87
N SER A 951 54.17 -23.51 29.59
CA SER A 951 53.56 -23.31 28.28
C SER A 951 54.61 -23.41 27.16
N THR A 952 54.18 -23.91 26.00
CA THR A 952 54.94 -23.84 24.74
C THR A 952 54.21 -22.99 23.70
N ASP A 953 53.23 -22.20 24.15
CA ASP A 953 52.49 -21.26 23.32
C ASP A 953 53.39 -20.07 22.95
N PRO A 954 53.56 -19.74 21.66
CA PRO A 954 54.35 -18.60 21.20
C PRO A 954 53.91 -17.25 21.79
N LEU A 955 52.64 -17.10 22.18
CA LEU A 955 52.11 -15.85 22.76
C LEU A 955 52.91 -15.40 24.00
N TYR A 956 53.42 -16.36 24.79
CA TYR A 956 54.19 -16.08 26.02
C TYR A 956 55.72 -16.08 25.80
N ASP A 957 56.20 -16.22 24.57
CA ASP A 957 57.63 -16.22 24.20
C ASP A 957 58.10 -14.79 23.88
N ILE A 958 57.89 -13.87 24.82
CA ILE A 958 58.05 -12.41 24.66
C ILE A 958 59.46 -12.01 24.14
N ASN A 959 60.49 -12.84 24.33
CA ASN A 959 61.83 -12.56 23.82
C ASN A 959 62.19 -13.26 22.49
N GLY A 960 61.32 -14.12 21.95
CA GLY A 960 61.53 -14.89 20.72
C GLY A 960 62.64 -15.97 20.79
N ASP A 961 63.06 -16.43 21.99
CA ASP A 961 64.08 -17.50 22.15
C ASP A 961 63.51 -18.94 22.03
N GLY A 962 62.20 -19.07 21.82
CA GLY A 962 61.46 -20.30 21.58
C GLY A 962 61.14 -21.10 22.84
N LYS A 963 61.10 -20.44 24.01
CA LYS A 963 60.97 -21.02 25.34
C LYS A 963 60.37 -20.02 26.36
N VAL A 964 59.07 -20.10 26.62
CA VAL A 964 58.39 -19.38 27.72
C VAL A 964 59.09 -19.60 29.07
N ASN A 965 59.84 -18.61 29.56
CA ASN A 965 60.69 -18.72 30.74
C ASN A 965 60.95 -17.38 31.48
N ASN A 966 61.91 -17.37 32.42
CA ASN A 966 62.26 -16.15 33.17
C ASN A 966 63.03 -15.10 32.34
N ASN A 967 63.37 -15.38 31.07
CA ASN A 967 63.85 -14.38 30.12
C ASN A 967 62.70 -13.50 29.62
N ASP A 968 61.59 -14.11 29.25
CA ASP A 968 60.37 -13.45 28.76
C ASP A 968 59.79 -12.55 29.84
N ARG A 969 59.81 -13.02 31.10
CA ARG A 969 59.47 -12.21 32.25
C ARG A 969 60.34 -10.95 32.41
N ARG A 970 61.59 -10.95 31.90
CA ARG A 970 62.43 -9.75 31.86
C ARG A 970 62.05 -8.87 30.67
N ALA A 971 61.90 -9.44 29.48
CA ALA A 971 61.45 -8.71 28.29
C ALA A 971 60.12 -7.97 28.55
N LEU A 972 59.14 -8.64 29.16
CA LEU A 972 57.87 -8.04 29.57
C LEU A 972 58.04 -6.92 30.62
N THR A 973 59.01 -7.03 31.54
CA THR A 973 59.31 -5.95 32.50
C THR A 973 59.87 -4.71 31.80
N ASP A 974 60.58 -4.89 30.68
CA ASP A 974 61.13 -3.81 29.86
C ASP A 974 60.08 -3.22 28.89
N LEU A 975 58.88 -3.81 28.80
CA LEU A 975 57.76 -3.43 27.93
C LEU A 975 56.58 -2.77 28.69
N TYR A 976 56.60 -2.75 30.04
CA TYR A 976 55.55 -2.11 30.84
C TYR A 976 55.25 -0.66 30.42
N THR A 977 53.97 -0.36 30.19
CA THR A 977 53.50 1.00 29.87
C THR A 977 53.73 1.98 31.03
N ASN A 978 53.54 1.50 32.27
CA ASN A 978 53.57 2.32 33.48
C ASN A 978 54.89 2.19 34.27
N PRO A 979 55.55 3.30 34.67
CA PRO A 979 56.83 3.30 35.42
C PRO A 979 56.81 2.60 36.79
N GLY A 980 56.89 1.27 36.77
CA GLY A 980 56.89 0.40 37.94
C GLY A 980 56.07 -0.89 37.79
N GLY A 981 55.38 -1.11 36.67
CA GLY A 981 54.44 -2.23 36.52
C GLY A 981 53.20 -2.05 37.41
N ALA A 982 52.64 -0.84 37.41
CA ALA A 982 51.32 -0.56 37.94
C ALA A 982 50.30 -0.65 36.81
N ARG A 983 49.02 -0.90 37.13
CA ARG A 983 47.98 -1.00 36.11
C ARG A 983 47.78 0.28 35.30
N CYS A 984 47.27 0.16 34.09
CA CYS A 984 46.61 1.29 33.42
C CYS A 984 45.36 1.74 34.19
N ASP A 985 44.95 3.00 34.00
CA ASP A 985 43.80 3.71 34.61
C ASP A 985 42.96 4.34 33.49
#